data_AF-A0A1F3NZF6-F1
#
_entry.id   AF-A0A1F3NZF6-F1
#
_cell.length_a   1.000
_cell.length_b   1.000
_cell.length_c   1.000
_cell.angle_alpha   90.00
_cell.angle_beta   90.00
_cell.angle_gamma   90.00
#
_symmetry.space_group_name_H-M   'P 1'
#
loop_
_entity.id
_entity.type
_entity.pdbx_description
1 polymer ?
#
loop_
_entity_poly.entity_id
_entity_poly.type
_entity_poly.pdbx_seq_one_letter_code
_entity_poly.pdbx_strand_id
1 'polypeptide(L)'
;MRKFIVYIERIKFSGLILMISLKSSLSFSQDSIRIMYYNILNFPGNTSFRVYNLRTILLHTKPDVLVVTELQSDEGANLILQEAIHNSNLGPTYQKADFTNGPDSDNMIFYNNEKLVFRKQDTIETELRLINHYKLFVNDPDLFNTNDTLFLDFFIAHLRSGSSSTQERYNECLKMMNYIDADTSLKNIFVGGDFNFYTYLEPAYELLTNGGIVKLMDPISKPGDWSDNSLFAPYHTQSPRNRAFNGGSVGGLDDRFDFIFVNDNVINGTKRIKYLSDTYQAFGNDGQHFNDSITAPPSNPLIPDSVIQALHTMSDHLPVIMDVWVDLQRPDSNLVNVKCKELIISEYIEGSSFNKAIELYNLSNSDTIDLSNYKIGIYANGSQVPTQQIQLSGIIPATGFYILANNNSTLSNIIAYADTLTSKLNYNGNDAVALLKNDTVIDVIGEIGNDPGVGWTVGSGSTKDFTLIRHPRVKKPVQDWQTSLPDWIVKSLDDDSDIHNHLNSCNGCFLKANVSTFPCRCGSATNGTIQLDSIEGAYPPYTFLWSNGDTTKDIYNLLPGRYYFTMTDVIGCEIMDYSDVISIPEPIASAINITSAGCPSDCNGSAEIFVLNESNYQTPFSYLWSDPFAQSDSMAIGLCTGTYFFTFTDYFNCMDTGTVTIPGEVNPTADFSFSINQNNVSFLNASTNASDYVWDFGDGASSTEINPLHLYGSAGNYTVLLTASNGCGTVKMSKNISIFFTGMTEEVRPEIYFSIHNGSMQMNLPKELINHGALLSVYDLAGKKIYETQLNTTPVDVFSDKYNLAQGTYLVEINTKNKVSVVKKIVVLDRNKL
;
A
#
# COMPACT_ATOMS: atom_id res chain seq x y z
N MET A 1 -23.10 35.29 -37.06
CA MET A 1 -22.61 34.47 -35.93
C MET A 1 -23.68 33.53 -35.37
N ARG A 2 -24.22 32.65 -36.23
CA ARG A 2 -25.12 31.53 -35.85
C ARG A 2 -25.04 30.40 -36.90
N LYS A 3 -23.87 30.27 -37.55
CA LYS A 3 -23.52 29.25 -38.55
C LYS A 3 -22.05 28.79 -38.47
N PHE A 4 -21.38 29.04 -37.34
CA PHE A 4 -20.00 28.57 -37.08
C PHE A 4 -19.88 27.68 -35.83
N ILE A 5 -21.02 27.35 -35.18
CA ILE A 5 -21.10 26.53 -33.96
C ILE A 5 -21.68 25.12 -34.24
N VAL A 6 -21.97 24.78 -35.51
CA VAL A 6 -22.49 23.46 -35.89
C VAL A 6 -21.44 22.58 -36.60
N TYR A 7 -20.18 23.04 -36.70
CA TYR A 7 -19.10 22.28 -37.35
C TYR A 7 -18.08 21.67 -36.36
N ILE A 8 -18.23 21.87 -35.05
CA ILE A 8 -17.37 21.26 -34.01
C ILE A 8 -18.07 20.12 -33.24
N GLU A 9 -19.39 19.95 -33.37
CA GLU A 9 -20.14 18.84 -32.74
C GLU A 9 -20.46 17.65 -33.65
N ARG A 10 -19.85 17.56 -34.85
CA ARG A 10 -20.00 16.41 -35.78
C ARG A 10 -18.72 15.63 -36.07
N ILE A 11 -17.70 15.76 -35.21
CA ILE A 11 -16.49 14.91 -35.20
C ILE A 11 -16.47 13.98 -33.95
N LYS A 12 -17.59 13.88 -33.24
CA LYS A 12 -17.84 12.85 -32.22
C LYS A 12 -19.17 12.20 -32.61
N PHE A 13 -19.20 10.88 -32.80
CA PHE A 13 -20.28 10.07 -33.42
C PHE A 13 -20.21 9.79 -34.93
N SER A 14 -19.06 9.28 -35.39
CA SER A 14 -19.01 8.36 -36.55
C SER A 14 -17.66 7.65 -36.62
N GLY A 15 -17.34 6.90 -35.56
CA GLY A 15 -16.18 6.02 -35.46
C GLY A 15 -16.51 4.72 -34.72
N LEU A 16 -17.77 4.29 -34.78
CA LEU A 16 -18.22 3.00 -34.29
C LEU A 16 -18.56 2.17 -35.53
N ILE A 17 -17.98 0.96 -35.61
CA ILE A 17 -18.06 -0.03 -36.70
C ILE A 17 -16.99 0.16 -37.78
N LEU A 18 -15.79 -0.38 -37.54
CA LEU A 18 -15.19 -1.50 -38.31
C LEU A 18 -13.72 -1.72 -37.88
N MET A 19 -13.50 -2.41 -36.75
CA MET A 19 -12.27 -3.17 -36.51
C MET A 19 -12.66 -4.47 -35.81
N ILE A 20 -13.13 -5.43 -36.60
CA ILE A 20 -12.85 -6.84 -36.31
C ILE A 20 -11.43 -7.05 -36.82
N SER A 21 -10.45 -6.70 -36.00
CA SER A 21 -9.11 -7.27 -36.06
C SER A 21 -8.95 -8.07 -34.79
N LEU A 22 -8.63 -9.37 -34.91
CA LEU A 22 -8.32 -10.24 -33.79
C LEU A 22 -7.36 -9.53 -32.82
N LYS A 23 -7.91 -9.00 -31.74
CA LYS A 23 -7.18 -8.76 -30.49
C LYS A 23 -7.57 -9.88 -29.55
N SER A 24 -6.97 -11.05 -29.76
CA SER A 24 -6.59 -11.87 -28.62
C SER A 24 -5.36 -11.24 -27.98
N SER A 25 -5.50 -9.99 -27.52
CA SER A 25 -4.63 -9.49 -26.46
C SER A 25 -5.19 -10.14 -25.21
N LEU A 26 -4.58 -11.25 -24.80
CA LEU A 26 -4.70 -11.76 -23.44
C LEU A 26 -4.32 -10.58 -22.54
N SER A 27 -5.34 -9.88 -22.05
CA SER A 27 -5.22 -9.00 -20.91
C SER A 27 -5.02 -9.91 -19.72
N PHE A 28 -3.77 -10.24 -19.41
CA PHE A 28 -3.46 -10.92 -18.15
C PHE A 28 -3.74 -9.92 -17.03
N SER A 29 -4.85 -10.11 -16.31
CA SER A 29 -5.09 -9.46 -15.02
C SER A 29 -3.92 -9.80 -14.11
N GLN A 30 -3.36 -8.78 -13.47
CA GLN A 30 -2.27 -8.91 -12.52
C GLN A 30 -2.87 -9.32 -11.16
N ASP A 31 -2.71 -10.58 -10.76
CA ASP A 31 -3.22 -11.05 -9.47
C ASP A 31 -2.20 -10.76 -8.36
N SER A 32 -2.31 -9.59 -7.74
CA SER A 32 -1.68 -9.31 -6.45
C SER A 32 -2.59 -9.75 -5.30
N ILE A 33 -1.98 -10.02 -4.15
CA ILE A 33 -2.66 -10.26 -2.88
C ILE A 33 -2.25 -9.14 -1.93
N ARG A 34 -3.22 -8.34 -1.48
CA ARG A 34 -2.99 -7.34 -0.43
C ARG A 34 -3.18 -7.96 0.95
N ILE A 35 -2.17 -7.82 1.80
CA ILE A 35 -2.14 -8.37 3.16
C ILE A 35 -2.19 -7.21 4.14
N MET A 36 -3.08 -7.29 5.12
CA MET A 36 -3.22 -6.34 6.21
C MET A 36 -3.12 -7.04 7.56
N TYR A 37 -2.30 -6.51 8.46
CA TYR A 37 -2.31 -6.83 9.89
C TYR A 37 -2.82 -5.64 10.67
N TYR A 38 -3.75 -5.87 11.60
CA TYR A 38 -4.35 -4.77 12.37
C TYR A 38 -4.72 -5.16 13.80
N ASN A 39 -4.07 -4.55 14.80
CA ASN A 39 -4.58 -4.57 16.16
C ASN A 39 -5.86 -3.74 16.26
N ILE A 40 -6.99 -4.40 16.57
CA ILE A 40 -8.32 -3.77 16.60
C ILE A 40 -8.79 -3.38 18.02
N LEU A 41 -7.90 -3.45 19.01
CA LEU A 41 -8.06 -3.02 20.40
C LEU A 41 -9.30 -3.61 21.09
N ASN A 42 -9.17 -4.71 21.81
CA ASN A 42 -10.20 -5.34 22.63
C ASN A 42 -11.60 -5.40 21.94
N PHE A 43 -11.65 -5.88 20.70
CA PHE A 43 -12.87 -5.86 19.88
C PHE A 43 -13.65 -7.19 19.99
N PRO A 44 -14.99 -7.21 20.15
CA PRO A 44 -15.87 -6.04 20.14
C PRO A 44 -15.93 -5.34 21.49
N GLY A 45 -15.55 -6.01 22.59
CA GLY A 45 -15.66 -5.50 23.95
C GLY A 45 -17.05 -4.90 24.21
N ASN A 46 -17.10 -3.74 24.87
CA ASN A 46 -18.32 -2.94 25.03
C ASN A 46 -18.54 -1.93 23.88
N THR A 47 -17.90 -2.15 22.72
CA THR A 47 -17.69 -1.13 21.68
C THR A 47 -17.92 -1.67 20.27
N SER A 48 -18.87 -2.60 20.13
CA SER A 48 -19.22 -3.25 18.85
C SER A 48 -19.52 -2.27 17.72
N PHE A 49 -20.01 -1.06 18.03
CA PHE A 49 -20.24 0.02 17.05
C PHE A 49 -18.98 0.43 16.27
N ARG A 50 -17.77 0.14 16.78
CA ARG A 50 -16.51 0.41 16.06
C ARG A 50 -16.40 -0.37 14.74
N VAL A 51 -17.21 -1.41 14.52
CA VAL A 51 -17.24 -2.13 13.25
C VAL A 51 -17.50 -1.23 12.03
N TYR A 52 -18.23 -0.13 12.19
CA TYR A 52 -18.46 0.83 11.10
C TYR A 52 -17.22 1.67 10.77
N ASN A 53 -16.34 1.90 11.74
CA ASN A 53 -15.03 2.51 11.49
C ASN A 53 -14.14 1.51 10.73
N LEU A 54 -14.10 0.24 11.18
CA LEU A 54 -13.38 -0.81 10.46
C LEU A 54 -13.86 -0.94 9.02
N ARG A 55 -15.18 -0.95 8.78
CA ARG A 55 -15.76 -0.92 7.44
C ARG A 55 -15.21 0.22 6.58
N THR A 56 -15.16 1.42 7.15
CA THR A 56 -14.68 2.63 6.44
C THR A 56 -13.22 2.47 6.05
N ILE A 57 -12.39 1.91 6.93
CA ILE A 57 -10.97 1.61 6.68
C ILE A 57 -10.84 0.56 5.58
N LEU A 58 -11.55 -0.57 5.69
CA LEU A 58 -11.46 -1.69 4.75
C LEU A 58 -11.94 -1.30 3.34
N LEU A 59 -12.93 -0.41 3.21
CA LEU A 59 -13.38 0.10 1.91
C LEU A 59 -12.28 0.86 1.14
N HIS A 60 -11.33 1.47 1.85
CA HIS A 60 -10.22 2.20 1.26
C HIS A 60 -9.00 1.31 1.03
N THR A 61 -8.68 0.44 1.98
CA THR A 61 -7.49 -0.40 1.90
C THR A 61 -7.69 -1.65 1.06
N LYS A 62 -8.90 -2.23 1.05
CA LYS A 62 -9.32 -3.40 0.27
C LYS A 62 -8.37 -4.61 0.38
N PRO A 63 -8.06 -5.10 1.59
CA PRO A 63 -7.09 -6.18 1.77
C PRO A 63 -7.68 -7.54 1.40
N ASP A 64 -7.00 -8.32 0.56
CA ASP A 64 -7.39 -9.70 0.25
C ASP A 64 -7.23 -10.64 1.44
N VAL A 65 -6.29 -10.33 2.33
CA VAL A 65 -6.09 -10.99 3.63
C VAL A 65 -6.12 -9.94 4.72
N LEU A 66 -7.09 -10.04 5.63
CA LEU A 66 -7.16 -9.25 6.84
C LEU A 66 -6.82 -10.14 8.04
N VAL A 67 -5.72 -9.81 8.70
CA VAL A 67 -5.32 -10.38 9.98
C VAL A 67 -5.62 -9.38 11.08
N VAL A 68 -6.24 -9.84 12.16
CA VAL A 68 -6.54 -9.02 13.33
C VAL A 68 -5.94 -9.61 14.60
N THR A 69 -5.51 -8.74 15.51
CA THR A 69 -5.17 -9.06 16.90
C THR A 69 -6.12 -8.32 17.85
N GLU A 70 -6.19 -8.76 19.11
CA GLU A 70 -7.09 -8.23 20.13
C GLU A 70 -8.59 -8.48 19.93
N LEU A 71 -8.93 -9.57 19.25
CA LEU A 71 -10.30 -10.05 19.16
C LEU A 71 -10.71 -10.73 20.48
N GLN A 72 -11.96 -10.57 20.91
CA GLN A 72 -12.43 -11.06 22.22
C GLN A 72 -13.43 -12.21 22.12
N SER A 73 -14.04 -12.42 20.95
CA SER A 73 -15.09 -13.42 20.78
C SER A 73 -15.36 -13.76 19.32
N ASP A 74 -15.92 -14.95 19.10
CA ASP A 74 -16.45 -15.34 17.78
C ASP A 74 -17.59 -14.42 17.33
N GLU A 75 -18.38 -13.87 18.26
CA GLU A 75 -19.40 -12.87 17.92
C GLU A 75 -18.77 -11.60 17.32
N GLY A 76 -17.63 -11.15 17.86
CA GLY A 76 -16.83 -10.10 17.24
C GLY A 76 -16.36 -10.45 15.85
N ALA A 77 -15.84 -11.67 15.65
CA ALA A 77 -15.40 -12.14 14.34
C ALA A 77 -16.55 -12.13 13.31
N ASN A 78 -17.72 -12.62 13.72
CA ASN A 78 -18.91 -12.63 12.90
C ASN A 78 -19.36 -11.19 12.57
N LEU A 79 -19.27 -10.27 13.52
CA LEU A 79 -19.58 -8.86 13.29
C LEU A 79 -18.63 -8.23 12.26
N ILE A 80 -17.33 -8.50 12.32
CA ILE A 80 -16.36 -8.05 11.30
C ILE A 80 -16.76 -8.59 9.91
N LEU A 81 -16.95 -9.91 9.81
CA LEU A 81 -17.26 -10.55 8.54
C LEU A 81 -18.56 -10.02 7.92
N GLN A 82 -19.62 -9.90 8.72
CA GLN A 82 -20.93 -9.48 8.21
C GLN A 82 -21.01 -7.97 8.00
N GLU A 83 -20.65 -7.16 9.00
CA GLU A 83 -20.91 -5.72 8.98
C GLU A 83 -19.77 -4.91 8.37
N ALA A 84 -18.51 -5.28 8.62
CA ALA A 84 -17.37 -4.56 8.06
C ALA A 84 -17.03 -5.01 6.64
N ILE A 85 -17.16 -6.32 6.33
CA ILE A 85 -16.75 -6.89 5.05
C ILE A 85 -17.93 -7.10 4.11
N HIS A 86 -18.87 -8.00 4.41
CA HIS A 86 -19.96 -8.37 3.49
C HIS A 86 -20.94 -7.24 3.22
N ASN A 87 -21.24 -6.41 4.22
CA ASN A 87 -22.07 -5.23 4.04
C ASN A 87 -21.32 -4.07 3.34
N SER A 88 -20.03 -4.23 3.04
CA SER A 88 -19.24 -3.31 2.24
C SER A 88 -19.12 -3.80 0.77
N ASN A 89 -18.65 -2.95 -0.14
CA ASN A 89 -18.43 -3.34 -1.55
C ASN A 89 -17.20 -4.26 -1.75
N LEU A 90 -16.61 -4.82 -0.67
CA LEU A 90 -15.53 -5.81 -0.75
C LEU A 90 -16.00 -7.20 -1.18
N GLY A 91 -17.32 -7.46 -1.13
CA GLY A 91 -17.97 -8.64 -1.70
C GLY A 91 -18.31 -9.74 -0.68
N PRO A 92 -19.27 -10.63 -1.00
CA PRO A 92 -19.69 -11.73 -0.11
C PRO A 92 -18.69 -12.89 -0.07
N THR A 93 -17.60 -12.81 -0.81
CA THR A 93 -16.65 -13.90 -1.03
C THR A 93 -15.62 -14.04 0.08
N TYR A 94 -15.55 -13.09 1.02
CA TYR A 94 -14.69 -13.26 2.18
C TYR A 94 -15.18 -14.38 3.08
N GLN A 95 -14.21 -15.14 3.60
CA GLN A 95 -14.40 -16.13 4.64
C GLN A 95 -13.50 -15.80 5.83
N LYS A 96 -13.77 -16.46 6.96
CA LYS A 96 -12.96 -16.37 8.18
C LYS A 96 -12.51 -17.77 8.59
N ALA A 97 -11.39 -17.88 9.28
CA ALA A 97 -10.98 -19.14 9.90
C ALA A 97 -11.89 -19.52 11.08
N ASP A 98 -11.67 -20.67 11.72
CA ASP A 98 -12.40 -21.03 12.93
C ASP A 98 -11.85 -20.26 14.13
N PHE A 99 -12.73 -19.60 14.89
CA PHE A 99 -12.36 -18.86 16.07
C PHE A 99 -11.87 -19.80 17.18
N THR A 100 -10.73 -19.47 17.77
CA THR A 100 -10.15 -20.21 18.90
C THR A 100 -10.03 -19.26 20.08
N ASN A 101 -10.68 -19.59 21.20
CA ASN A 101 -10.64 -18.77 22.41
C ASN A 101 -9.41 -19.10 23.26
N GLY A 102 -8.47 -18.17 23.32
CA GLY A 102 -7.23 -18.25 24.07
C GLY A 102 -7.36 -17.82 25.55
N PRO A 103 -6.22 -17.70 26.25
CA PRO A 103 -6.18 -17.30 27.65
C PRO A 103 -6.49 -15.81 27.89
N ASP A 104 -6.33 -14.99 26.85
CA ASP A 104 -6.53 -13.54 26.81
C ASP A 104 -7.12 -13.19 25.43
N SER A 105 -6.91 -11.98 24.94
CA SER A 105 -7.32 -11.57 23.59
C SER A 105 -6.73 -12.45 22.47
N ASP A 106 -7.53 -12.70 21.45
CA ASP A 106 -7.28 -13.64 20.36
C ASP A 106 -6.89 -12.97 19.04
N ASN A 107 -6.29 -13.77 18.15
CA ASN A 107 -5.96 -13.36 16.79
C ASN A 107 -6.77 -14.17 15.77
N MET A 108 -6.98 -13.60 14.59
CA MET A 108 -7.78 -14.24 13.56
C MET A 108 -7.42 -13.77 12.15
N ILE A 109 -7.71 -14.60 11.16
CA ILE A 109 -7.59 -14.29 9.73
C ILE A 109 -8.95 -14.30 9.03
N PHE A 110 -9.13 -13.33 8.13
CA PHE A 110 -10.19 -13.24 7.14
C PHE A 110 -9.54 -13.17 5.75
N TYR A 111 -10.12 -13.81 4.75
CA TYR A 111 -9.52 -13.90 3.43
C TYR A 111 -10.57 -13.89 2.32
N ASN A 112 -10.22 -13.30 1.18
CA ASN A 112 -11.04 -13.30 -0.03
C ASN A 112 -11.00 -14.68 -0.70
N ASN A 113 -12.12 -15.42 -0.66
CA ASN A 113 -12.19 -16.78 -1.22
C ASN A 113 -12.17 -16.83 -2.75
N GLU A 114 -12.24 -15.69 -3.45
CA GLU A 114 -11.99 -15.66 -4.90
C GLU A 114 -10.51 -15.85 -5.21
N LYS A 115 -9.61 -15.38 -4.34
CA LYS A 115 -8.16 -15.45 -4.55
C LYS A 115 -7.48 -16.53 -3.73
N LEU A 116 -8.07 -16.94 -2.61
CA LEU A 116 -7.42 -17.80 -1.63
C LEU A 116 -8.36 -18.88 -1.12
N VAL A 117 -7.83 -20.08 -0.90
CA VAL A 117 -8.56 -21.18 -0.28
C VAL A 117 -7.87 -21.56 1.02
N PHE A 118 -8.68 -21.76 2.06
CA PHE A 118 -8.18 -22.22 3.35
C PHE A 118 -7.75 -23.67 3.34
N ARG A 119 -6.59 -23.96 3.93
CA ARG A 119 -6.05 -25.32 4.03
C ARG A 119 -5.98 -25.83 5.46
N LYS A 120 -5.44 -25.02 6.37
CA LYS A 120 -5.12 -25.46 7.73
C LYS A 120 -5.08 -24.28 8.69
N GLN A 121 -5.41 -24.55 9.96
CA GLN A 121 -5.06 -23.71 11.09
C GLN A 121 -4.37 -24.53 12.18
N ASP A 122 -3.41 -23.92 12.87
CA ASP A 122 -2.76 -24.43 14.06
C ASP A 122 -2.57 -23.32 15.10
N THR A 123 -2.21 -23.73 16.31
CA THR A 123 -1.95 -22.83 17.43
C THR A 123 -0.62 -23.20 18.09
N ILE A 124 0.16 -22.18 18.45
CA ILE A 124 1.38 -22.30 19.23
C ILE A 124 1.09 -21.71 20.62
N GLU A 125 1.12 -22.57 21.64
CA GLU A 125 0.79 -22.19 23.02
C GLU A 125 1.89 -21.37 23.69
N THR A 126 1.56 -20.15 24.10
CA THR A 126 2.40 -19.32 24.96
C THR A 126 1.75 -19.15 26.35
N GLU A 127 2.39 -18.40 27.26
CA GLU A 127 1.87 -18.21 28.61
C GLU A 127 0.66 -17.27 28.69
N LEU A 128 0.53 -16.33 27.75
CA LEU A 128 -0.53 -15.31 27.79
C LEU A 128 -1.45 -15.33 26.58
N ARG A 129 -0.89 -15.31 25.37
CA ARG A 129 -1.67 -15.22 24.13
C ARG A 129 -1.23 -16.28 23.14
N LEU A 130 -2.20 -16.90 22.50
CA LEU A 130 -1.92 -17.88 21.47
C LEU A 130 -1.27 -17.19 20.28
N ILE A 131 -0.26 -17.82 19.69
CA ILE A 131 0.22 -17.46 18.36
C ILE A 131 -0.52 -18.37 17.37
N ASN A 132 -1.17 -17.78 16.37
CA ASN A 132 -1.97 -18.52 15.39
C ASN A 132 -1.19 -18.71 14.09
N HIS A 133 -1.28 -19.91 13.51
CA HIS A 133 -0.74 -20.23 12.19
C HIS A 133 -1.88 -20.61 11.25
N TYR A 134 -1.97 -19.94 10.11
CA TYR A 134 -2.95 -20.21 9.07
C TYR A 134 -2.27 -20.47 7.74
N LYS A 135 -2.64 -21.58 7.10
CA LYS A 135 -2.14 -21.95 5.77
C LYS A 135 -3.26 -21.76 4.74
N LEU A 136 -3.02 -20.88 3.79
CA LEU A 136 -3.88 -20.63 2.64
C LEU A 136 -3.16 -21.07 1.36
N PHE A 137 -3.89 -21.26 0.27
CA PHE A 137 -3.29 -21.38 -1.06
C PHE A 137 -4.05 -20.55 -2.09
N VAL A 138 -3.36 -20.16 -3.16
CA VAL A 138 -3.96 -19.38 -4.24
C VAL A 138 -5.06 -20.17 -4.94
N ASN A 139 -6.24 -19.58 -5.03
CA ASN A 139 -7.42 -20.12 -5.69
C ASN A 139 -7.34 -19.86 -7.20
N ASP A 140 -6.46 -20.58 -7.89
CA ASP A 140 -6.29 -20.44 -9.34
C ASP A 140 -6.56 -21.79 -10.07
N PRO A 141 -7.43 -21.80 -11.10
CA PRO A 141 -7.75 -23.02 -11.85
C PRO A 141 -6.56 -23.64 -12.61
N ASP A 142 -5.56 -22.85 -12.99
CA ASP A 142 -4.41 -23.32 -13.75
C ASP A 142 -3.37 -24.04 -12.87
N LEU A 143 -3.29 -23.70 -11.58
CA LEU A 143 -2.49 -24.45 -10.60
C LEU A 143 -2.94 -25.91 -10.44
N PHE A 144 -4.25 -26.17 -10.56
CA PHE A 144 -4.81 -27.53 -10.57
C PHE A 144 -4.33 -28.34 -11.78
N ASN A 145 -4.13 -27.70 -12.93
CA ASN A 145 -3.70 -28.35 -14.16
C ASN A 145 -2.20 -28.71 -14.13
N THR A 146 -1.39 -28.00 -13.34
CA THR A 146 0.04 -28.28 -13.16
C THR A 146 0.34 -29.21 -11.98
N ASN A 147 -0.67 -29.66 -11.24
CA ASN A 147 -0.53 -30.44 -10.01
C ASN A 147 0.37 -29.72 -8.96
N ASP A 148 0.31 -28.39 -8.96
CA ASP A 148 1.09 -27.51 -8.07
C ASP A 148 0.11 -26.77 -7.13
N THR A 149 0.56 -26.41 -5.93
CA THR A 149 -0.25 -25.69 -4.95
C THR A 149 0.59 -24.61 -4.30
N LEU A 150 0.23 -23.35 -4.54
CA LEU A 150 0.98 -22.21 -4.07
C LEU A 150 0.50 -21.77 -2.68
N PHE A 151 1.21 -22.22 -1.65
CA PHE A 151 0.87 -21.95 -0.25
C PHE A 151 1.41 -20.61 0.26
N LEU A 152 0.63 -19.98 1.13
CA LEU A 152 0.99 -18.83 1.96
C LEU A 152 0.74 -19.22 3.43
N ASP A 153 1.76 -19.09 4.26
CA ASP A 153 1.75 -19.46 5.68
C ASP A 153 1.79 -18.16 6.52
N PHE A 154 0.69 -17.86 7.21
CA PHE A 154 0.50 -16.65 8.03
C PHE A 154 0.61 -16.99 9.51
N PHE A 155 1.59 -16.40 10.19
CA PHE A 155 1.75 -16.42 11.63
C PHE A 155 1.32 -15.07 12.21
N ILE A 156 0.56 -15.14 13.29
CA ILE A 156 -0.06 -13.97 13.90
C ILE A 156 0.27 -13.96 15.39
N ALA A 157 0.93 -12.90 15.84
CA ALA A 157 1.37 -12.75 17.21
C ALA A 157 0.90 -11.42 17.79
N HIS A 158 0.45 -11.47 19.05
CA HIS A 158 0.29 -10.31 19.90
C HIS A 158 1.15 -10.55 21.15
N LEU A 159 2.37 -10.03 21.13
CA LEU A 159 3.37 -10.33 22.15
C LEU A 159 3.15 -9.53 23.44
N ARG A 160 3.85 -9.93 24.50
CA ARG A 160 3.82 -9.23 25.79
C ARG A 160 4.18 -7.74 25.66
N SER A 161 3.25 -6.88 26.06
CA SER A 161 3.45 -5.42 26.13
C SER A 161 4.33 -4.99 27.30
N GLY A 162 4.95 -3.81 27.17
CA GLY A 162 5.71 -3.14 28.23
C GLY A 162 7.23 -3.26 28.06
N SER A 163 7.94 -2.19 28.39
CA SER A 163 9.39 -2.07 28.18
C SER A 163 10.23 -3.02 29.03
N SER A 164 9.71 -3.52 30.15
CA SER A 164 10.39 -4.52 30.99
C SER A 164 10.17 -5.97 30.57
N SER A 165 9.35 -6.23 29.55
CA SER A 165 8.89 -7.57 29.16
C SER A 165 9.66 -8.21 28.01
N THR A 166 10.89 -7.76 27.79
CA THR A 166 11.77 -8.23 26.71
C THR A 166 12.01 -9.75 26.75
N GLN A 167 12.12 -10.34 27.95
CA GLN A 167 12.38 -11.78 28.09
C GLN A 167 11.14 -12.62 27.74
N GLU A 168 9.95 -12.16 28.11
CA GLU A 168 8.68 -12.81 27.76
C GLU A 168 8.49 -12.81 26.25
N ARG A 169 8.68 -11.66 25.58
CA ARG A 169 8.62 -11.56 24.12
C ARG A 169 9.62 -12.51 23.45
N TYR A 170 10.84 -12.61 23.98
CA TYR A 170 11.84 -13.55 23.47
C TYR A 170 11.37 -15.00 23.58
N ASN A 171 10.78 -15.40 24.71
CA ASN A 171 10.28 -16.76 24.91
C ASN A 171 9.12 -17.09 23.95
N GLU A 172 8.23 -16.13 23.70
CA GLU A 172 7.13 -16.25 22.73
C GLU A 172 7.67 -16.42 21.30
N CYS A 173 8.58 -15.53 20.86
CA CYS A 173 9.24 -15.64 19.56
C CYS A 173 10.02 -16.95 19.41
N LEU A 174 10.68 -17.43 20.47
CA LEU A 174 11.42 -18.69 20.45
C LEU A 174 10.53 -19.89 20.21
N LYS A 175 9.34 -19.94 20.83
CA LYS A 175 8.36 -20.99 20.55
C LYS A 175 7.89 -20.94 19.10
N MET A 176 7.64 -19.74 18.57
CA MET A 176 7.23 -19.55 17.17
C MET A 176 8.32 -19.98 16.19
N MET A 177 9.57 -19.54 16.39
CA MET A 177 10.68 -19.90 15.51
C MET A 177 10.99 -21.39 15.57
N ASN A 178 10.93 -22.05 16.74
CA ASN A 178 11.07 -23.50 16.83
C ASN A 178 9.97 -24.25 16.05
N TYR A 179 8.74 -23.73 16.04
CA TYR A 179 7.65 -24.30 15.24
C TYR A 179 7.93 -24.14 13.73
N ILE A 180 8.34 -22.93 13.30
CA ILE A 180 8.67 -22.63 11.91
C ILE A 180 9.84 -23.50 11.43
N ASP A 181 10.92 -23.57 12.20
CA ASP A 181 12.14 -24.31 11.85
C ASP A 181 11.94 -25.82 11.82
N ALA A 182 10.96 -26.34 12.56
CA ALA A 182 10.61 -27.76 12.55
C ALA A 182 9.86 -28.20 11.29
N ASP A 183 9.20 -27.27 10.57
CA ASP A 183 8.39 -27.58 9.40
C ASP A 183 9.04 -27.08 8.09
N THR A 184 9.83 -27.95 7.48
CA THR A 184 10.48 -27.69 6.18
C THR A 184 9.51 -27.55 5.00
N SER A 185 8.20 -27.82 5.20
CA SER A 185 7.17 -27.64 4.16
C SER A 185 6.72 -26.18 4.01
N LEU A 186 7.00 -25.32 5.00
CA LEU A 186 6.69 -23.90 4.94
C LEU A 186 7.56 -23.23 3.87
N LYS A 187 6.94 -22.50 2.93
CA LYS A 187 7.64 -21.88 1.80
C LYS A 187 7.52 -20.37 1.81
N ASN A 188 6.31 -19.83 1.72
CA ASN A 188 6.06 -18.39 1.69
C ASN A 188 5.50 -17.98 3.06
N ILE A 189 6.37 -17.45 3.92
CA ILE A 189 6.06 -17.23 5.34
C ILE A 189 5.85 -15.73 5.58
N PHE A 190 4.76 -15.42 6.27
CA PHE A 190 4.40 -14.08 6.76
C PHE A 190 4.23 -14.16 8.27
N VAL A 191 4.93 -13.31 9.02
CA VAL A 191 4.89 -13.28 10.47
C VAL A 191 4.58 -11.85 10.90
N GLY A 192 3.39 -11.60 11.43
CA GLY A 192 2.97 -10.23 11.73
C GLY A 192 2.01 -10.11 12.91
N GLY A 193 1.70 -8.87 13.26
CA GLY A 193 0.85 -8.50 14.39
C GLY A 193 1.52 -7.46 15.27
N ASP A 194 1.12 -7.41 16.55
CA ASP A 194 1.60 -6.44 17.54
C ASP A 194 2.72 -7.05 18.37
N PHE A 195 3.96 -6.68 18.05
CA PHE A 195 5.16 -7.24 18.66
C PHE A 195 5.62 -6.49 19.90
N ASN A 196 5.17 -5.25 20.12
CA ASN A 196 5.62 -4.42 21.23
C ASN A 196 7.17 -4.30 21.31
N PHE A 197 7.85 -4.19 20.16
CA PHE A 197 9.30 -3.99 20.11
C PHE A 197 9.66 -2.51 20.18
N TYR A 198 10.50 -2.16 21.15
CA TYR A 198 10.96 -0.78 21.33
C TYR A 198 12.22 -0.48 20.51
N THR A 199 13.04 -1.50 20.25
CA THR A 199 14.31 -1.37 19.52
C THR A 199 14.69 -2.68 18.82
N TYR A 200 15.42 -2.57 17.71
CA TYR A 200 16.02 -3.71 17.01
C TYR A 200 17.02 -4.50 17.85
N LEU A 201 17.51 -3.92 18.95
CA LEU A 201 18.42 -4.58 19.88
C LEU A 201 17.70 -5.57 20.81
N GLU A 202 16.37 -5.65 20.77
CA GLU A 202 15.65 -6.64 21.54
C GLU A 202 16.03 -8.07 21.10
N PRO A 203 16.37 -8.98 22.04
CA PRO A 203 16.70 -10.37 21.72
C PRO A 203 15.64 -11.09 20.89
N ALA A 204 14.37 -10.74 21.08
CA ALA A 204 13.25 -11.29 20.32
C ALA A 204 13.32 -10.88 18.83
N TYR A 205 13.64 -9.62 18.54
CA TYR A 205 13.82 -9.15 17.16
C TYR A 205 15.01 -9.85 16.50
N GLU A 206 16.17 -9.87 17.19
CA GLU A 206 17.38 -10.54 16.70
C GLU A 206 17.16 -12.03 16.43
N LEU A 207 16.36 -12.72 17.26
CA LEU A 207 15.99 -14.11 17.05
C LEU A 207 15.22 -14.31 15.74
N LEU A 208 14.25 -13.44 15.44
CA LEU A 208 13.45 -13.53 14.22
C LEU A 208 14.30 -13.28 12.97
N THR A 209 15.22 -12.30 13.01
CA THR A 209 15.99 -11.90 11.83
C THR A 209 17.25 -12.72 11.63
N ASN A 210 17.87 -13.22 12.70
CA ASN A 210 19.21 -13.80 12.66
C ASN A 210 19.37 -15.14 13.42
N GLY A 211 18.44 -15.52 14.28
CA GLY A 211 18.64 -16.64 15.22
C GLY A 211 18.12 -18.02 14.77
N GLY A 212 17.14 -18.09 13.86
CA GLY A 212 16.52 -19.35 13.38
C GLY A 212 17.18 -19.98 12.14
N ILE A 213 16.75 -21.20 11.78
CA ILE A 213 17.07 -21.84 10.48
C ILE A 213 16.42 -21.04 9.36
N VAL A 214 15.14 -20.72 9.52
CA VAL A 214 14.43 -19.76 8.67
C VAL A 214 14.73 -18.36 9.18
N LYS A 215 15.23 -17.50 8.29
CA LYS A 215 15.43 -16.09 8.59
C LYS A 215 14.24 -15.27 8.10
N LEU A 216 13.75 -14.41 8.96
CA LEU A 216 12.70 -13.45 8.63
C LEU A 216 13.33 -12.07 8.37
N MET A 217 12.70 -11.29 7.51
CA MET A 217 13.17 -10.00 7.06
C MET A 217 12.07 -8.98 7.28
N ASP A 218 12.45 -7.80 7.76
CA ASP A 218 11.58 -6.64 7.85
C ASP A 218 11.59 -5.92 6.49
N PRO A 219 10.45 -5.80 5.78
CA PRO A 219 10.39 -5.18 4.46
C PRO A 219 10.91 -3.73 4.41
N ILE A 220 10.88 -2.98 5.51
CA ILE A 220 11.46 -1.62 5.53
C ILE A 220 13.00 -1.64 5.54
N SER A 221 13.61 -2.78 5.86
CA SER A 221 15.06 -3.00 5.91
C SER A 221 15.84 -1.94 6.70
N LYS A 222 15.21 -1.37 7.73
CA LYS A 222 15.75 -0.29 8.57
C LYS A 222 15.62 -0.65 10.05
N PRO A 223 16.56 -1.43 10.61
CA PRO A 223 16.66 -1.65 12.04
C PRO A 223 16.77 -0.31 12.78
N GLY A 224 16.13 -0.17 13.95
CA GLY A 224 16.30 1.03 14.75
C GLY A 224 15.54 1.04 16.07
N ASP A 225 15.66 2.17 16.77
CA ASP A 225 14.92 2.48 17.99
C ASP A 225 13.57 3.04 17.59
N TRP A 226 12.52 2.23 17.69
CA TRP A 226 11.21 2.48 17.09
C TRP A 226 10.24 3.24 18.00
N SER A 227 10.64 3.49 19.24
CA SER A 227 9.83 4.15 20.24
C SER A 227 10.26 5.57 20.51
N ASP A 228 9.29 6.49 20.50
CA ASP A 228 9.45 7.94 20.66
C ASP A 228 10.60 8.50 19.79
N ASN A 229 10.70 8.04 18.55
CA ASN A 229 11.81 8.37 17.66
C ASN A 229 11.35 8.93 16.31
N SER A 230 11.44 10.24 16.16
CA SER A 230 11.05 10.94 14.92
C SER A 230 11.73 10.44 13.63
N LEU A 231 12.89 9.77 13.69
CA LEU A 231 13.53 9.16 12.51
C LEU A 231 12.72 7.99 11.91
N PHE A 232 11.76 7.47 12.68
CA PHE A 232 10.85 6.40 12.30
C PHE A 232 9.39 6.89 12.25
N ALA A 233 9.14 8.20 12.37
CA ALA A 233 7.80 8.79 12.33
C ALA A 233 6.91 8.28 11.17
N PRO A 234 7.40 8.10 9.92
CA PRO A 234 6.59 7.57 8.82
C PRO A 234 6.14 6.11 8.99
N TYR A 235 6.75 5.36 9.92
CA TYR A 235 6.53 3.94 10.15
C TYR A 235 5.85 3.64 11.48
N HIS A 236 5.59 4.65 12.32
CA HIS A 236 4.89 4.46 13.59
C HIS A 236 3.46 3.96 13.36
N THR A 237 3.02 3.10 14.26
CA THR A 237 1.72 2.44 14.20
C THR A 237 0.89 2.73 15.44
N GLN A 238 1.49 3.15 16.56
CA GLN A 238 0.81 3.51 17.79
C GLN A 238 1.35 4.86 18.32
N SER A 239 0.57 5.70 19.00
CA SER A 239 -0.90 5.73 19.09
C SER A 239 -1.49 6.82 18.18
N PRO A 240 -2.51 6.57 17.35
CA PRO A 240 -3.12 7.60 16.50
C PRO A 240 -3.86 8.70 17.29
N ARG A 241 -3.82 8.68 18.62
CA ARG A 241 -4.58 9.56 19.51
C ARG A 241 -3.77 10.02 20.72
N ASN A 242 -4.07 11.23 21.17
CA ASN A 242 -3.49 11.86 22.36
C ASN A 242 -4.44 11.84 23.58
N ARG A 243 -5.60 11.18 23.46
CA ARG A 243 -6.60 11.03 24.53
C ARG A 243 -7.07 9.58 24.63
N ALA A 244 -7.17 9.09 25.86
CA ALA A 244 -7.54 7.72 26.12
C ALA A 244 -9.06 7.57 25.99
N PHE A 245 -9.49 6.62 25.17
CA PHE A 245 -10.87 6.13 25.17
C PHE A 245 -10.89 4.66 24.77
N ASN A 246 -11.93 3.95 25.24
CA ASN A 246 -12.09 2.50 25.04
C ASN A 246 -10.91 1.63 25.54
N GLY A 247 -10.10 2.16 26.46
CA GLY A 247 -9.05 1.41 27.15
C GLY A 247 -7.71 1.31 26.42
N GLY A 248 -7.53 1.93 25.25
CA GLY A 248 -6.23 1.89 24.56
C GLY A 248 -5.30 3.06 24.89
N SER A 249 -4.06 2.88 24.45
CA SER A 249 -2.90 3.73 24.68
C SER A 249 -3.03 5.14 24.08
N VAL A 250 -2.25 6.05 24.65
CA VAL A 250 -2.14 7.47 24.28
C VAL A 250 -0.67 7.84 24.18
N GLY A 251 -0.36 8.83 23.35
CA GLY A 251 1.02 9.29 23.13
C GLY A 251 1.15 10.10 21.85
N GLY A 252 0.25 9.86 20.89
CA GLY A 252 0.41 10.33 19.51
C GLY A 252 1.20 9.31 18.69
N LEU A 253 1.41 9.52 17.39
CA LEU A 253 2.08 8.51 16.54
C LEU A 253 3.59 8.48 16.80
N ASP A 254 4.00 7.77 17.85
CA ASP A 254 5.35 7.80 18.40
C ASP A 254 6.06 6.45 18.48
N ASP A 255 5.33 5.34 18.33
CA ASP A 255 5.83 3.97 18.42
C ASP A 255 5.52 3.14 17.16
N ARG A 256 6.49 2.34 16.69
CA ARG A 256 6.24 1.24 15.74
C ARG A 256 6.23 -0.09 16.47
N PHE A 257 5.04 -0.61 16.76
CA PHE A 257 4.86 -1.91 17.40
C PHE A 257 4.27 -2.99 16.50
N ASP A 258 3.68 -2.61 15.36
CA ASP A 258 3.07 -3.54 14.42
C ASP A 258 4.01 -3.84 13.26
N PHE A 259 4.25 -5.12 13.00
CA PHE A 259 5.22 -5.59 11.99
C PHE A 259 4.58 -6.62 11.05
N ILE A 260 5.13 -6.73 9.85
CA ILE A 260 4.95 -7.88 8.96
C ILE A 260 6.33 -8.30 8.48
N PHE A 261 6.88 -9.34 9.08
CA PHE A 261 8.11 -9.96 8.62
C PHE A 261 7.80 -11.03 7.57
N VAL A 262 8.73 -11.25 6.64
CA VAL A 262 8.61 -12.28 5.62
C VAL A 262 9.94 -13.02 5.43
N ASN A 263 9.91 -14.27 4.95
CA ASN A 263 11.16 -14.99 4.68
C ASN A 263 11.76 -14.63 3.30
N ASP A 264 13.00 -15.08 3.06
CA ASP A 264 13.75 -14.84 1.82
C ASP A 264 12.97 -15.19 0.55
N ASN A 265 12.16 -16.27 0.61
CA ASN A 265 11.37 -16.70 -0.53
C ASN A 265 10.36 -15.64 -0.98
N VAL A 266 9.72 -14.96 -0.03
CA VAL A 266 8.76 -13.89 -0.32
C VAL A 266 9.49 -12.63 -0.75
N ILE A 267 10.61 -12.25 -0.13
CA ILE A 267 11.40 -11.08 -0.58
C ILE A 267 11.87 -11.25 -2.02
N ASN A 268 12.42 -12.41 -2.35
CA ASN A 268 13.07 -12.66 -3.64
C ASN A 268 12.14 -13.32 -4.68
N GLY A 269 10.93 -13.71 -4.30
CA GLY A 269 10.00 -14.39 -5.22
C GLY A 269 10.37 -15.83 -5.57
N THR A 270 11.29 -16.46 -4.83
CA THR A 270 11.87 -17.76 -5.20
C THR A 270 10.86 -18.89 -5.15
N LYS A 271 9.76 -18.72 -4.41
CA LYS A 271 8.64 -19.66 -4.32
C LYS A 271 7.31 -19.08 -4.77
N ARG A 272 7.36 -18.35 -5.90
CA ARG A 272 6.20 -17.91 -6.67
C ARG A 272 5.29 -16.90 -5.96
N ILE A 273 5.64 -16.47 -4.75
CA ILE A 273 5.06 -15.28 -4.08
C ILE A 273 6.20 -14.28 -3.90
N LYS A 274 6.04 -13.05 -4.40
CA LYS A 274 7.06 -12.00 -4.29
C LYS A 274 6.50 -10.75 -3.63
N TYR A 275 7.16 -10.21 -2.62
CA TYR A 275 6.88 -8.90 -2.06
C TYR A 275 7.01 -7.82 -3.16
N LEU A 276 5.99 -6.97 -3.26
CA LEU A 276 6.05 -5.77 -4.09
C LEU A 276 6.72 -4.66 -3.29
N SER A 277 7.96 -4.34 -3.63
CA SER A 277 8.74 -3.27 -3.00
C SER A 277 7.94 -1.97 -2.88
N ASP A 278 8.18 -1.25 -1.79
CA ASP A 278 7.54 0.03 -1.45
C ASP A 278 6.02 0.00 -1.20
N THR A 279 5.42 -1.19 -1.08
CA THR A 279 3.99 -1.33 -0.71
C THR A 279 3.75 -1.51 0.79
N TYR A 280 4.82 -1.73 1.59
CA TYR A 280 4.71 -1.80 3.04
C TYR A 280 4.40 -0.42 3.64
N GLN A 281 3.27 -0.29 4.35
CA GLN A 281 2.83 0.99 4.92
C GLN A 281 2.09 0.82 6.26
N ALA A 282 2.35 1.70 7.22
CA ALA A 282 1.42 1.99 8.32
C ALA A 282 0.29 2.90 7.79
N PHE A 283 -0.81 2.30 7.34
CA PHE A 283 -1.85 3.03 6.61
C PHE A 283 -2.54 4.06 7.50
N GLY A 284 -2.56 5.31 7.04
CA GLY A 284 -3.02 6.46 7.84
C GLY A 284 -1.91 7.35 8.38
N ASN A 285 -0.66 6.85 8.40
CA ASN A 285 0.49 7.63 8.82
C ASN A 285 1.10 8.39 7.64
N ASP A 286 1.23 9.72 7.78
CA ASP A 286 1.87 10.62 6.83
C ASP A 286 3.25 11.13 7.31
N GLY A 287 3.70 10.68 8.48
CA GLY A 287 4.93 11.09 9.13
C GLY A 287 4.89 12.49 9.78
N GLN A 288 3.78 13.23 9.71
CA GLN A 288 3.69 14.60 10.22
C GLN A 288 3.13 14.68 11.65
N HIS A 289 2.53 13.60 12.15
CA HIS A 289 1.83 13.55 13.43
C HIS A 289 2.65 12.86 14.54
N PHE A 290 3.98 12.95 14.47
CA PHE A 290 4.84 12.40 15.52
C PHE A 290 4.49 13.02 16.89
N ASN A 291 4.25 12.19 17.91
CA ASN A 291 3.77 12.62 19.23
C ASN A 291 2.46 13.42 19.23
N ASP A 292 1.65 13.33 18.17
CA ASP A 292 0.31 13.91 18.14
C ASP A 292 -0.74 12.94 17.57
N SER A 293 -2.01 13.28 17.73
CA SER A 293 -3.10 12.53 17.12
C SER A 293 -3.08 12.68 15.60
N ILE A 294 -3.43 11.62 14.87
CA ILE A 294 -3.64 11.69 13.40
C ILE A 294 -4.77 12.62 12.97
N THR A 295 -5.59 13.09 13.91
CA THR A 295 -6.66 14.06 13.67
C THR A 295 -6.23 15.50 13.95
N ALA A 296 -5.01 15.70 14.46
CA ALA A 296 -4.49 17.02 14.73
C ALA A 296 -4.15 17.75 13.41
N PRO A 297 -4.11 19.09 13.39
CA PRO A 297 -3.59 19.83 12.25
C PRO A 297 -2.07 19.63 12.10
N PRO A 298 -1.52 19.58 10.87
CA PRO A 298 -2.25 19.65 9.60
C PRO A 298 -2.98 18.35 9.27
N SER A 299 -4.19 18.43 8.72
CA SER A 299 -4.94 17.24 8.31
C SER A 299 -4.14 16.39 7.32
N ASN A 300 -4.17 15.07 7.48
CA ASN A 300 -3.52 14.14 6.56
C ASN A 300 -4.10 14.33 5.13
N PRO A 301 -3.28 14.77 4.16
CA PRO A 301 -3.76 15.11 2.82
C PRO A 301 -3.98 13.89 1.92
N LEU A 302 -3.46 12.72 2.32
CA LEU A 302 -3.40 11.50 1.50
C LEU A 302 -4.69 10.67 1.57
N ILE A 303 -5.44 10.82 2.66
CA ILE A 303 -6.54 9.95 3.04
C ILE A 303 -7.71 10.82 3.51
N PRO A 304 -8.97 10.57 3.07
CA PRO A 304 -10.10 11.41 3.45
C PRO A 304 -10.29 11.52 4.97
N ASP A 305 -10.71 12.69 5.46
CA ASP A 305 -10.96 12.95 6.89
C ASP A 305 -11.85 11.90 7.55
N SER A 306 -12.84 11.36 6.82
CA SER A 306 -13.72 10.30 7.33
C SER A 306 -12.96 9.01 7.66
N VAL A 307 -11.90 8.70 6.91
CA VAL A 307 -11.05 7.53 7.14
C VAL A 307 -10.05 7.81 8.25
N ILE A 308 -9.48 9.01 8.32
CA ILE A 308 -8.63 9.44 9.45
C ILE A 308 -9.39 9.37 10.76
N GLN A 309 -10.62 9.88 10.79
CA GLN A 309 -11.49 9.77 11.96
C GLN A 309 -11.83 8.32 12.29
N ALA A 310 -12.05 7.48 11.28
CA ALA A 310 -12.29 6.05 11.47
C ALA A 310 -11.07 5.35 12.07
N LEU A 311 -9.85 5.60 11.56
CA LEU A 311 -8.59 5.08 12.09
C LEU A 311 -8.39 5.49 13.54
N HIS A 312 -8.53 6.79 13.83
CA HIS A 312 -8.41 7.34 15.18
C HIS A 312 -9.37 6.66 16.17
N THR A 313 -10.60 6.38 15.71
CA THR A 313 -11.68 5.85 16.56
C THR A 313 -11.66 4.32 16.67
N MET A 314 -11.16 3.63 15.64
CA MET A 314 -11.18 2.17 15.56
C MET A 314 -10.24 1.55 16.58
N SER A 315 -9.00 2.02 16.63
CA SER A 315 -7.94 1.43 17.44
C SER A 315 -6.94 2.50 17.92
N ASP A 316 -6.13 2.18 18.92
CA ASP A 316 -4.86 2.86 19.23
C ASP A 316 -3.71 2.36 18.35
N HIS A 317 -3.98 1.52 17.36
CA HIS A 317 -3.03 1.16 16.33
C HIS A 317 -3.51 1.62 14.95
N LEU A 318 -2.56 1.74 14.03
CA LEU A 318 -2.80 1.85 12.60
C LEU A 318 -2.61 0.47 11.94
N PRO A 319 -3.39 0.14 10.90
CA PRO A 319 -3.20 -1.09 10.15
C PRO A 319 -1.90 -1.04 9.36
N VAL A 320 -1.14 -2.14 9.36
CA VAL A 320 0.03 -2.32 8.50
C VAL A 320 -0.37 -3.13 7.28
N ILE A 321 -0.06 -2.62 6.08
CA ILE A 321 -0.39 -3.25 4.81
C ILE A 321 0.87 -3.54 4.00
N MET A 322 0.81 -4.57 3.16
CA MET A 322 1.79 -4.84 2.11
C MET A 322 1.13 -5.62 0.96
N ASP A 323 1.67 -5.52 -0.25
CA ASP A 323 1.21 -6.29 -1.40
C ASP A 323 2.24 -7.35 -1.80
N VAL A 324 1.76 -8.50 -2.23
CA VAL A 324 2.58 -9.54 -2.86
C VAL A 324 2.04 -9.90 -4.24
N TRP A 325 2.94 -10.26 -5.13
CA TRP A 325 2.64 -10.79 -6.45
C TRP A 325 2.60 -12.31 -6.45
N VAL A 326 1.71 -12.88 -7.26
CA VAL A 326 1.52 -14.32 -7.43
C VAL A 326 2.02 -14.77 -8.81
N ASP A 327 3.01 -15.65 -8.83
CA ASP A 327 3.53 -16.28 -10.04
C ASP A 327 2.71 -17.50 -10.43
N LEU A 328 1.79 -17.36 -11.38
CA LEU A 328 1.00 -18.48 -11.88
C LEU A 328 1.69 -19.25 -13.02
N GLN A 329 2.81 -18.75 -13.57
CA GLN A 329 3.38 -19.26 -14.83
C GLN A 329 4.75 -19.94 -14.69
N ARG A 330 5.40 -19.88 -13.51
CA ARG A 330 6.69 -20.53 -13.27
C ARG A 330 6.57 -22.03 -12.99
N PRO A 331 7.20 -22.92 -13.77
CA PRO A 331 7.57 -24.26 -13.29
C PRO A 331 8.63 -24.10 -12.19
N ASP A 332 8.50 -24.83 -11.09
CA ASP A 332 9.26 -24.65 -9.83
C ASP A 332 10.79 -24.93 -9.91
N SER A 333 11.37 -24.99 -11.11
CA SER A 333 12.80 -25.17 -11.36
C SER A 333 13.37 -24.07 -12.25
N ASN A 334 14.28 -23.26 -11.71
CA ASN A 334 15.25 -22.43 -12.45
C ASN A 334 16.26 -23.25 -13.29
N LEU A 335 15.92 -24.49 -13.60
CA LEU A 335 16.62 -25.34 -14.53
C LEU A 335 15.56 -25.71 -15.55
N VAL A 336 15.56 -25.04 -16.70
CA VAL A 336 15.04 -25.71 -17.89
C VAL A 336 15.87 -26.98 -17.98
N ASN A 337 15.22 -28.10 -17.70
CA ASN A 337 15.81 -29.42 -17.78
C ASN A 337 16.22 -29.59 -19.24
N VAL A 338 17.45 -29.22 -19.59
CA VAL A 338 18.02 -29.45 -20.91
C VAL A 338 17.87 -30.94 -21.12
N LYS A 339 16.95 -31.34 -22.02
CA LYS A 339 16.77 -32.74 -22.40
C LYS A 339 18.01 -33.18 -23.18
N CYS A 340 19.09 -33.42 -22.47
CA CYS A 340 20.21 -34.20 -22.97
C CYS A 340 19.71 -35.63 -23.13
N LYS A 341 19.21 -35.98 -24.31
CA LYS A 341 18.74 -37.34 -24.65
C LYS A 341 19.63 -38.00 -25.70
N GLU A 342 20.82 -37.45 -25.94
CA GLU A 342 21.63 -37.81 -27.10
C GLU A 342 23.04 -38.26 -26.73
N LEU A 343 23.61 -39.05 -27.64
CA LEU A 343 24.94 -39.63 -27.59
C LEU A 343 25.88 -38.74 -28.38
N ILE A 344 27.04 -38.38 -27.82
CA ILE A 344 28.07 -37.57 -28.49
C ILE A 344 29.36 -38.34 -28.64
N ILE A 345 30.23 -37.88 -29.55
CA ILE A 345 31.65 -38.20 -29.55
C ILE A 345 32.30 -37.31 -28.48
N SER A 346 32.69 -37.94 -27.37
CA SER A 346 33.34 -37.29 -26.23
C SER A 346 34.86 -37.27 -26.37
N GLU A 347 35.45 -38.23 -27.06
CA GLU A 347 36.89 -38.26 -27.26
C GLU A 347 37.25 -38.85 -28.62
N TYR A 348 38.29 -38.30 -29.23
CA TYR A 348 38.89 -38.76 -30.47
C TYR A 348 40.40 -38.82 -30.30
N ILE A 349 40.96 -40.01 -30.48
CA ILE A 349 42.39 -40.24 -30.36
C ILE A 349 42.93 -40.61 -31.73
N GLU A 350 43.76 -39.75 -32.31
CA GLU A 350 44.60 -40.14 -33.45
C GLU A 350 46.04 -40.33 -32.99
N GLY A 351 46.29 -41.52 -32.48
CA GLY A 351 47.58 -41.92 -31.98
C GLY A 351 48.50 -42.56 -33.01
N SER A 352 49.71 -42.90 -32.55
CA SER A 352 50.73 -43.52 -33.39
C SER A 352 50.33 -44.94 -33.82
N SER A 353 50.56 -45.28 -35.10
CA SER A 353 50.27 -46.60 -35.68
C SER A 353 48.82 -47.08 -35.49
N PHE A 354 48.56 -47.95 -34.50
CA PHE A 354 47.26 -48.54 -34.23
C PHE A 354 46.54 -47.90 -33.03
N ASN A 355 47.13 -46.90 -32.37
CA ASN A 355 46.56 -46.27 -31.18
C ASN A 355 45.43 -45.30 -31.54
N LYS A 356 44.30 -45.83 -32.02
CA LYS A 356 43.13 -45.05 -32.43
C LYS A 356 41.95 -45.45 -31.58
N ALA A 357 41.23 -44.45 -31.07
CA ALA A 357 40.04 -44.65 -30.28
C ALA A 357 39.02 -43.52 -30.47
N ILE A 358 37.75 -43.87 -30.35
CA ILE A 358 36.61 -42.96 -30.31
C ILE A 358 35.82 -43.32 -29.06
N GLU A 359 35.65 -42.37 -28.14
CA GLU A 359 34.73 -42.51 -27.02
C GLU A 359 33.40 -41.83 -27.35
N LEU A 360 32.32 -42.53 -27.05
CA LEU A 360 30.96 -42.00 -27.07
C LEU A 360 30.45 -41.84 -25.64
N TYR A 361 29.81 -40.70 -25.35
CA TYR A 361 29.29 -40.39 -24.03
C TYR A 361 27.78 -40.14 -24.06
N ASN A 362 27.05 -40.82 -23.18
CA ASN A 362 25.63 -40.58 -22.96
C ASN A 362 25.46 -39.36 -22.05
N LEU A 363 25.11 -38.22 -22.64
CA LEU A 363 24.89 -36.97 -21.91
C LEU A 363 23.66 -37.01 -20.98
N SER A 364 22.80 -38.01 -21.09
CA SER A 364 21.60 -38.07 -20.26
C SER A 364 21.92 -38.31 -18.79
N ASN A 365 21.26 -37.55 -17.91
CA ASN A 365 21.32 -37.75 -16.46
C ASN A 365 20.38 -38.86 -15.97
N SER A 366 19.44 -39.34 -16.80
CA SER A 366 18.40 -40.29 -16.39
C SER A 366 18.13 -41.41 -17.39
N ASP A 367 18.34 -41.17 -18.68
CA ASP A 367 17.93 -42.10 -19.73
C ASP A 367 19.10 -43.01 -20.14
N THR A 368 18.80 -44.28 -20.35
CA THR A 368 19.71 -45.21 -21.02
C THR A 368 19.57 -45.09 -22.54
N ILE A 369 20.66 -45.30 -23.29
CA ILE A 369 20.67 -45.27 -24.75
C ILE A 369 20.92 -46.68 -25.29
N ASP A 370 20.00 -47.16 -26.13
CA ASP A 370 20.19 -48.37 -26.95
C ASP A 370 20.92 -48.03 -28.26
N LEU A 371 22.06 -48.68 -28.48
CA LEU A 371 22.95 -48.44 -29.61
C LEU A 371 22.55 -49.17 -30.90
N SER A 372 21.51 -50.01 -30.89
CA SER A 372 21.10 -50.82 -32.05
C SER A 372 20.85 -50.01 -33.33
N ASN A 373 20.43 -48.75 -33.19
CA ASN A 373 20.18 -47.82 -34.29
C ASN A 373 21.34 -46.86 -34.58
N TYR A 374 22.49 -47.03 -33.91
CA TYR A 374 23.64 -46.15 -34.03
C TYR A 374 24.80 -46.82 -34.76
N LYS A 375 25.58 -46.01 -35.49
CA LYS A 375 26.82 -46.44 -36.15
C LYS A 375 27.84 -45.32 -36.23
N ILE A 376 29.11 -45.69 -36.34
CA ILE A 376 30.18 -44.76 -36.73
C ILE A 376 30.43 -44.88 -38.23
N GLY A 377 30.45 -43.75 -38.93
CA GLY A 377 30.88 -43.62 -40.31
C GLY A 377 32.21 -42.87 -40.39
N ILE A 378 33.20 -43.48 -41.03
CA ILE A 378 34.48 -42.85 -41.35
C ILE A 378 34.45 -42.46 -42.82
N TYR A 379 34.78 -41.21 -43.12
CA TYR A 379 34.73 -40.60 -44.44
C TYR A 379 36.15 -40.20 -44.84
N ALA A 380 36.86 -41.14 -45.46
CA ALA A 380 38.27 -40.93 -45.70
C ALA A 380 38.56 -39.93 -46.82
N ASN A 381 39.56 -39.07 -46.64
CA ASN A 381 40.09 -38.11 -47.61
C ASN A 381 38.98 -37.33 -48.37
N GLY A 382 38.08 -36.68 -47.61
CA GLY A 382 37.01 -35.85 -48.18
C GLY A 382 35.91 -36.61 -48.92
N SER A 383 35.73 -37.90 -48.65
CA SER A 383 34.61 -38.66 -49.21
C SER A 383 33.26 -38.14 -48.69
N GLN A 384 32.24 -38.10 -49.56
CA GLN A 384 30.84 -37.81 -49.18
C GLN A 384 30.08 -39.07 -48.70
N VAL A 385 30.65 -40.25 -48.93
CA VAL A 385 30.12 -41.54 -48.46
C VAL A 385 31.11 -42.20 -47.51
N PRO A 386 30.64 -42.92 -46.48
CA PRO A 386 31.56 -43.50 -45.51
C PRO A 386 32.36 -44.63 -46.16
N THR A 387 33.68 -44.54 -46.09
CA THR A 387 34.63 -45.56 -46.54
C THR A 387 34.67 -46.75 -45.59
N GLN A 388 34.29 -46.52 -44.33
CA GLN A 388 34.07 -47.56 -43.33
C GLN A 388 32.84 -47.23 -42.48
N GLN A 389 32.00 -48.23 -42.22
CA GLN A 389 30.89 -48.13 -41.28
C GLN A 389 31.03 -49.20 -40.20
N ILE A 390 30.77 -48.81 -38.95
CA ILE A 390 30.85 -49.68 -37.77
C ILE A 390 29.50 -49.63 -37.07
N GLN A 391 28.76 -50.74 -37.15
CA GLN A 391 27.48 -50.89 -36.45
C GLN A 391 27.73 -50.99 -34.95
N LEU A 392 27.02 -50.19 -34.15
CA LEU A 392 27.10 -50.24 -32.69
C LEU A 392 26.04 -51.20 -32.14
N SER A 393 26.30 -51.69 -30.92
CA SER A 393 25.38 -52.56 -30.19
C SER A 393 25.63 -52.45 -28.69
N GLY A 394 24.59 -52.65 -27.89
CA GLY A 394 24.65 -52.55 -26.43
C GLY A 394 23.77 -51.42 -25.89
N ILE A 395 23.83 -51.23 -24.57
CA ILE A 395 23.07 -50.20 -23.86
C ILE A 395 24.08 -49.38 -23.06
N ILE A 396 24.07 -48.06 -23.25
CA ILE A 396 24.87 -47.14 -22.44
C ILE A 396 23.96 -46.58 -21.34
N PRO A 397 24.28 -46.75 -20.03
CA PRO A 397 23.50 -46.14 -18.96
C PRO A 397 23.60 -44.61 -19.00
N ALA A 398 22.72 -43.92 -18.27
CA ALA A 398 22.83 -42.48 -18.05
C ALA A 398 24.24 -42.11 -17.56
N THR A 399 24.86 -41.07 -18.12
CA THR A 399 26.25 -40.66 -17.86
C THR A 399 27.32 -41.73 -18.15
N GLY A 400 26.94 -42.82 -18.84
CA GLY A 400 27.87 -43.88 -19.26
C GLY A 400 28.58 -43.56 -20.57
N PHE A 401 29.53 -44.42 -20.91
CA PHE A 401 30.39 -44.29 -22.08
C PHE A 401 30.41 -45.57 -22.93
N TYR A 402 30.90 -45.47 -24.16
CA TYR A 402 31.13 -46.60 -25.07
C TYR A 402 32.35 -46.32 -25.94
N ILE A 403 33.29 -47.27 -25.99
CA ILE A 403 34.59 -47.06 -26.64
C ILE A 403 34.75 -47.96 -27.86
N LEU A 404 35.17 -47.35 -28.96
CA LEU A 404 35.69 -48.03 -30.13
C LEU A 404 37.20 -47.85 -30.15
N ALA A 405 37.97 -48.93 -30.25
CA ALA A 405 39.42 -48.87 -30.33
C ALA A 405 39.99 -50.05 -31.10
N ASN A 406 41.23 -49.92 -31.57
CA ASN A 406 41.95 -51.04 -32.18
C ASN A 406 42.43 -52.06 -31.13
N ASN A 407 42.19 -53.36 -31.38
CA ASN A 407 42.57 -54.46 -30.47
C ASN A 407 44.08 -54.60 -30.15
N ASN A 408 44.94 -53.93 -30.92
CA ASN A 408 46.40 -53.94 -30.74
C ASN A 408 46.93 -52.59 -30.25
N SER A 409 46.06 -51.72 -29.74
CA SER A 409 46.45 -50.44 -29.14
C SER A 409 47.39 -50.67 -27.96
N THR A 410 48.44 -49.87 -27.83
CA THR A 410 49.33 -49.88 -26.66
C THR A 410 48.85 -48.95 -25.54
N LEU A 411 47.70 -48.30 -25.71
CA LEU A 411 47.08 -47.43 -24.72
C LEU A 411 46.58 -48.27 -23.54
N SER A 412 47.28 -48.17 -22.40
CA SER A 412 47.13 -49.07 -21.26
C SER A 412 45.76 -48.98 -20.60
N ASN A 413 45.07 -47.83 -20.70
CA ASN A 413 43.78 -47.63 -20.08
C ASN A 413 42.61 -48.12 -20.95
N ILE A 414 42.83 -48.41 -22.24
CA ILE A 414 41.76 -48.85 -23.17
C ILE A 414 41.55 -50.37 -23.14
N ILE A 415 42.62 -51.15 -22.92
CA ILE A 415 42.57 -52.63 -22.96
C ILE A 415 41.84 -53.22 -21.73
N ALA A 416 41.79 -52.49 -20.61
CA ALA A 416 41.30 -52.99 -19.33
C ALA A 416 39.77 -52.95 -19.16
N TYR A 417 39.06 -52.11 -19.92
CA TYR A 417 37.62 -51.88 -19.79
C TYR A 417 36.92 -52.39 -21.05
N ALA A 418 36.63 -53.69 -21.07
CA ALA A 418 36.10 -54.37 -22.24
C ALA A 418 34.62 -54.01 -22.51
N ASP A 419 34.40 -52.98 -23.34
CA ASP A 419 33.21 -52.81 -24.20
C ASP A 419 33.60 -52.73 -25.69
N THR A 420 34.80 -53.23 -26.03
CA THR A 420 35.43 -53.09 -27.35
C THR A 420 34.72 -53.89 -28.45
N LEU A 421 34.24 -53.20 -29.48
CA LEU A 421 34.04 -53.84 -30.79
C LEU A 421 35.41 -54.11 -31.42
N THR A 422 35.62 -55.34 -31.85
CA THR A 422 36.88 -55.84 -32.42
C THR A 422 37.19 -55.33 -33.83
N SER A 423 36.50 -54.30 -34.30
CA SER A 423 36.64 -53.72 -35.63
C SER A 423 37.73 -52.65 -35.68
N LYS A 424 38.76 -52.91 -36.51
CA LYS A 424 39.88 -51.99 -36.77
C LYS A 424 39.38 -50.61 -37.24
N LEU A 425 39.72 -49.54 -36.53
CA LEU A 425 39.51 -48.14 -36.93
C LEU A 425 40.56 -47.73 -37.97
N ASN A 426 40.10 -47.37 -39.17
CA ASN A 426 40.96 -46.87 -40.25
C ASN A 426 40.61 -45.42 -40.61
N TYR A 427 40.86 -44.50 -39.67
CA TYR A 427 40.88 -43.06 -39.94
C TYR A 427 42.27 -42.47 -39.69
N ASN A 428 42.58 -41.32 -40.26
CA ASN A 428 43.71 -40.47 -39.90
C ASN A 428 43.25 -39.00 -39.78
N GLY A 429 44.17 -38.08 -39.57
CA GLY A 429 43.83 -36.71 -39.20
C GLY A 429 43.06 -35.92 -40.23
N ASN A 430 43.06 -36.34 -41.50
CA ASN A 430 42.30 -35.70 -42.56
C ASN A 430 41.02 -36.46 -42.96
N ASP A 431 40.58 -37.44 -42.15
CA ASP A 431 39.33 -38.16 -42.32
C ASP A 431 38.23 -37.67 -41.39
N ALA A 432 37.01 -37.48 -41.91
CA ALA A 432 35.88 -37.09 -41.08
C ALA A 432 35.28 -38.32 -40.39
N VAL A 433 34.94 -38.21 -39.11
CA VAL A 433 34.36 -39.28 -38.30
C VAL A 433 33.00 -38.84 -37.79
N ALA A 434 31.94 -39.52 -38.19
CA ALA A 434 30.58 -39.18 -37.82
C ALA A 434 29.91 -40.27 -36.99
N LEU A 435 29.16 -39.85 -35.97
CA LEU A 435 28.17 -40.66 -35.29
C LEU A 435 26.83 -40.51 -36.02
N LEU A 436 26.24 -41.63 -36.40
CA LEU A 436 24.96 -41.67 -37.10
C LEU A 436 23.91 -42.41 -36.27
N LYS A 437 22.67 -41.94 -36.33
CA LYS A 437 21.48 -42.60 -35.80
C LYS A 437 20.45 -42.77 -36.91
N ASN A 438 19.99 -43.98 -37.18
CA ASN A 438 19.10 -44.28 -38.31
C ASN A 438 19.60 -43.64 -39.63
N ASP A 439 20.89 -43.82 -39.93
CA ASP A 439 21.58 -43.24 -41.10
C ASP A 439 21.69 -41.71 -41.15
N THR A 440 21.21 -40.99 -40.14
CA THR A 440 21.33 -39.54 -40.05
C THR A 440 22.55 -39.18 -39.20
N VAL A 441 23.43 -38.30 -39.69
CA VAL A 441 24.56 -37.77 -38.91
C VAL A 441 24.02 -36.96 -37.73
N ILE A 442 24.44 -37.31 -36.52
CA ILE A 442 24.07 -36.59 -35.30
C ILE A 442 25.28 -35.86 -34.70
N ASP A 443 26.48 -36.42 -34.75
CA ASP A 443 27.71 -35.77 -34.30
C ASP A 443 28.82 -36.04 -35.32
N VAL A 444 29.78 -35.12 -35.47
CA VAL A 444 30.89 -35.28 -36.41
C VAL A 444 32.17 -34.62 -35.89
N ILE A 445 33.29 -35.22 -36.26
CA ILE A 445 34.64 -34.65 -36.22
C ILE A 445 35.11 -34.47 -37.65
N GLY A 446 35.50 -33.25 -38.01
CA GLY A 446 35.82 -32.89 -39.39
C GLY A 446 34.60 -32.61 -40.25
N GLU A 447 34.82 -32.32 -41.52
CA GLU A 447 33.77 -31.95 -42.49
C GLU A 447 33.59 -33.05 -43.54
N ILE A 448 32.41 -33.68 -43.58
CA ILE A 448 32.10 -34.71 -44.58
C ILE A 448 32.13 -34.10 -45.99
N GLY A 449 32.83 -34.75 -46.93
CA GLY A 449 32.98 -34.26 -48.30
C GLY A 449 34.12 -33.26 -48.50
N ASN A 450 34.87 -32.91 -47.45
CA ASN A 450 36.01 -31.98 -47.51
C ASN A 450 37.28 -32.63 -46.96
N ASP A 451 38.41 -32.40 -47.62
CA ASP A 451 39.72 -32.94 -47.22
C ASP A 451 40.68 -31.79 -46.85
N PRO A 452 41.09 -31.65 -45.57
CA PRO A 452 42.05 -30.63 -45.15
C PRO A 452 43.50 -30.96 -45.58
N GLY A 453 43.73 -32.11 -46.23
CA GLY A 453 45.01 -32.56 -46.78
C GLY A 453 46.00 -33.11 -45.74
N VAL A 454 46.04 -32.53 -44.53
CA VAL A 454 46.90 -33.01 -43.43
C VAL A 454 46.09 -33.35 -42.18
N GLY A 455 45.17 -32.46 -41.80
CA GLY A 455 44.22 -32.62 -40.71
C GLY A 455 43.59 -31.29 -40.34
N TRP A 456 42.45 -31.33 -39.66
CA TRP A 456 41.75 -30.11 -39.24
C TRP A 456 42.51 -29.45 -38.10
N THR A 457 42.74 -28.15 -38.21
CA THR A 457 43.21 -27.33 -37.09
C THR A 457 42.09 -27.23 -36.06
N VAL A 458 42.40 -27.46 -34.78
CA VAL A 458 41.43 -27.37 -33.67
C VAL A 458 42.11 -26.65 -32.52
N GLY A 459 41.64 -25.46 -32.15
CA GLY A 459 42.26 -24.67 -31.09
C GLY A 459 43.77 -24.47 -31.28
N SER A 460 44.59 -24.95 -30.34
CA SER A 460 46.05 -24.87 -30.38
C SER A 460 46.76 -26.06 -31.06
N GLY A 461 46.02 -27.02 -31.62
CA GLY A 461 46.61 -28.19 -32.30
C GLY A 461 45.78 -28.62 -33.52
N SER A 462 45.66 -29.94 -33.73
CA SER A 462 44.94 -30.50 -34.88
C SER A 462 44.32 -31.85 -34.57
N THR A 463 43.47 -32.37 -35.44
CA THR A 463 43.08 -33.80 -35.43
C THR A 463 44.31 -34.70 -35.63
N LYS A 464 45.20 -34.33 -36.56
CA LYS A 464 46.44 -35.06 -36.86
C LYS A 464 47.39 -35.11 -35.68
N ASP A 465 47.72 -36.32 -35.23
CA ASP A 465 48.72 -36.60 -34.19
C ASP A 465 48.40 -35.99 -32.80
N PHE A 466 47.12 -35.78 -32.47
CA PHE A 466 46.68 -35.34 -31.14
C PHE A 466 45.45 -36.13 -30.66
N THR A 467 45.20 -36.04 -29.36
CA THR A 467 43.93 -36.42 -28.75
C THR A 467 43.03 -35.19 -28.63
N LEU A 468 41.78 -35.31 -29.04
CA LEU A 468 40.73 -34.31 -28.87
C LEU A 468 39.74 -34.81 -27.84
N ILE A 469 39.61 -34.07 -26.74
CA ILE A 469 38.62 -34.33 -25.69
C ILE A 469 37.53 -33.29 -25.81
N ARG A 470 36.29 -33.73 -25.85
CA ARG A 470 35.16 -32.83 -25.91
C ARG A 470 35.14 -31.98 -24.66
N HIS A 471 35.11 -30.67 -24.85
CA HIS A 471 35.08 -29.75 -23.73
C HIS A 471 33.82 -30.04 -22.88
N PRO A 472 33.93 -30.10 -21.54
CA PRO A 472 32.82 -30.29 -20.61
C PRO A 472 31.59 -29.37 -20.76
N ARG A 473 31.64 -28.38 -21.64
CA ARG A 473 30.60 -27.38 -21.93
C ARG A 473 29.69 -27.77 -23.10
N VAL A 474 30.11 -28.73 -23.93
CA VAL A 474 29.32 -29.21 -25.07
C VAL A 474 28.24 -30.16 -24.54
N LYS A 475 26.97 -29.86 -24.84
CA LYS A 475 25.79 -30.55 -24.30
C LYS A 475 24.83 -31.10 -25.36
N LYS A 476 25.22 -31.00 -26.64
CA LYS A 476 24.51 -31.60 -27.77
C LYS A 476 25.51 -32.11 -28.80
N PRO A 477 25.13 -33.09 -29.61
CA PRO A 477 25.88 -33.48 -30.81
C PRO A 477 26.10 -32.29 -31.76
N VAL A 478 27.25 -32.24 -32.43
CA VAL A 478 27.64 -31.17 -33.36
C VAL A 478 27.64 -31.74 -34.78
N GLN A 479 26.71 -31.29 -35.63
CA GLN A 479 26.58 -31.77 -37.02
C GLN A 479 27.36 -30.92 -38.03
N ASP A 480 27.68 -29.67 -37.66
CA ASP A 480 28.37 -28.71 -38.51
C ASP A 480 29.70 -28.34 -37.85
N TRP A 481 30.77 -29.07 -38.23
CA TRP A 481 32.08 -28.93 -37.60
C TRP A 481 32.71 -27.59 -37.94
N GLN A 482 32.96 -26.77 -36.93
CA GLN A 482 33.66 -25.50 -37.10
C GLN A 482 34.98 -25.51 -36.31
N THR A 483 36.10 -25.39 -37.02
CA THR A 483 37.45 -25.41 -36.46
C THR A 483 37.76 -24.25 -35.51
N SER A 484 36.92 -23.21 -35.50
CA SER A 484 37.07 -21.99 -34.67
C SER A 484 36.38 -22.06 -33.31
N LEU A 485 35.52 -23.05 -33.04
CA LEU A 485 34.82 -23.18 -31.76
C LEU A 485 35.71 -23.90 -30.73
N PRO A 486 35.81 -23.42 -29.47
CA PRO A 486 36.57 -24.09 -28.39
C PRO A 486 35.87 -25.34 -27.84
N ASP A 487 35.30 -26.17 -28.71
CA ASP A 487 34.50 -27.34 -28.33
C ASP A 487 35.34 -28.55 -27.95
N TRP A 488 36.65 -28.44 -28.17
CA TRP A 488 37.63 -29.49 -27.95
C TRP A 488 38.82 -28.97 -27.16
N ILE A 489 39.23 -29.76 -26.18
CA ILE A 489 40.49 -29.66 -25.48
C ILE A 489 41.49 -30.53 -26.24
N VAL A 490 42.57 -29.93 -26.71
CA VAL A 490 43.62 -30.64 -27.45
C VAL A 490 44.71 -31.09 -26.50
N LYS A 491 44.99 -32.39 -26.50
CA LYS A 491 46.05 -33.04 -25.73
C LYS A 491 47.10 -33.65 -26.65
N SER A 492 48.28 -33.94 -26.12
CA SER A 492 49.36 -34.59 -26.89
C SER A 492 48.92 -35.90 -27.55
N LEU A 493 49.67 -36.31 -28.58
CA LEU A 493 49.56 -37.63 -29.22
C LEU A 493 49.44 -38.75 -28.17
N ASP A 494 48.56 -39.73 -28.44
CA ASP A 494 48.40 -40.93 -27.62
C ASP A 494 47.96 -40.67 -26.16
N ASP A 495 47.44 -39.46 -25.82
CA ASP A 495 46.90 -39.18 -24.49
C ASP A 495 45.57 -39.93 -24.30
N ASP A 496 45.51 -40.83 -23.31
CA ASP A 496 44.33 -41.61 -22.92
C ASP A 496 43.86 -41.31 -21.48
N SER A 497 44.33 -40.18 -20.91
CA SER A 497 44.16 -39.87 -19.47
C SER A 497 42.74 -39.46 -19.07
N ASP A 498 41.93 -39.01 -20.03
CA ASP A 498 40.57 -38.50 -19.80
C ASP A 498 39.47 -39.47 -20.25
N ILE A 499 39.83 -40.62 -20.83
CA ILE A 499 38.90 -41.73 -21.09
C ILE A 499 38.14 -42.08 -19.79
N HIS A 500 36.82 -42.21 -19.89
CA HIS A 500 35.87 -42.44 -18.79
C HIS A 500 35.74 -41.29 -17.77
N ASN A 501 36.46 -40.19 -17.94
CA ASN A 501 36.54 -39.11 -16.97
C ASN A 501 36.00 -37.78 -17.52
N HIS A 502 34.89 -37.84 -18.24
CA HIS A 502 34.17 -36.65 -18.67
C HIS A 502 33.31 -36.09 -17.52
N LEU A 503 33.85 -35.11 -16.80
CA LEU A 503 33.09 -34.29 -15.87
C LEU A 503 32.10 -33.42 -16.67
N ASN A 504 30.80 -33.74 -16.63
CA ASN A 504 29.70 -32.77 -16.43
C ASN A 504 28.35 -33.36 -16.88
N SER A 505 27.55 -33.73 -15.87
CA SER A 505 26.10 -33.92 -15.96
C SER A 505 25.39 -32.71 -16.58
N CYS A 506 24.19 -32.92 -17.10
CA CYS A 506 23.35 -31.86 -17.68
C CYS A 506 22.77 -30.85 -16.68
N ASN A 507 23.39 -30.68 -15.51
CA ASN A 507 22.90 -29.81 -14.43
C ASN A 507 23.52 -28.39 -14.43
N GLY A 508 24.09 -27.92 -15.54
CA GLY A 508 25.10 -26.84 -15.49
C GLY A 508 24.99 -25.68 -16.47
N CYS A 509 23.82 -25.29 -16.97
CA CYS A 509 23.68 -23.94 -17.56
C CYS A 509 23.71 -22.92 -16.41
N PHE A 510 24.92 -22.50 -15.98
CA PHE A 510 25.08 -21.38 -15.05
C PHE A 510 25.11 -20.08 -15.86
N LEU A 511 23.94 -19.72 -16.36
CA LEU A 511 23.69 -18.49 -17.09
C LEU A 511 22.98 -17.51 -16.17
N LYS A 512 23.48 -16.28 -16.14
CA LYS A 512 22.84 -15.20 -15.39
C LYS A 512 22.66 -14.00 -16.30
N ALA A 513 21.43 -13.56 -16.46
CA ALA A 513 21.14 -12.25 -17.02
C ALA A 513 21.01 -11.26 -15.85
N ASN A 514 21.76 -10.17 -15.89
CA ASN A 514 21.50 -9.04 -15.01
C ASN A 514 20.63 -8.07 -15.80
N VAL A 515 19.49 -7.70 -15.22
CA VAL A 515 18.45 -6.92 -15.89
C VAL A 515 18.12 -5.70 -15.05
N SER A 516 18.11 -4.53 -15.69
CA SER A 516 17.60 -3.29 -15.12
C SER A 516 16.18 -3.05 -15.59
N THR A 517 15.29 -2.75 -14.64
CA THR A 517 13.90 -2.39 -14.93
C THR A 517 13.71 -0.91 -14.69
N PHE A 518 13.08 -0.26 -15.65
CA PHE A 518 12.61 1.11 -15.49
C PHE A 518 11.08 1.07 -15.43
N PRO A 519 10.49 1.56 -14.34
CA PRO A 519 9.06 1.45 -14.11
C PRO A 519 8.25 2.28 -15.10
N CYS A 520 6.97 1.94 -15.24
CA CYS A 520 5.99 2.82 -15.86
C CYS A 520 5.81 4.05 -14.97
N ARG A 521 5.88 5.22 -15.58
CA ARG A 521 5.87 6.49 -14.87
C ARG A 521 4.44 7.01 -14.79
N CYS A 522 3.97 7.43 -13.61
CA CYS A 522 2.67 8.07 -13.39
C CYS A 522 1.45 7.15 -13.63
N GLY A 523 1.24 6.16 -12.75
CA GLY A 523 -0.02 5.45 -12.47
C GLY A 523 -0.69 4.61 -13.58
N SER A 524 -0.46 4.92 -14.86
CA SER A 524 -1.14 4.31 -16.01
C SER A 524 -0.32 4.34 -17.32
N ALA A 525 0.92 4.86 -17.30
CA ALA A 525 1.70 4.97 -18.53
C ALA A 525 2.17 3.61 -19.08
N THR A 526 2.28 3.55 -20.41
CA THR A 526 2.85 2.44 -21.18
C THR A 526 4.30 2.73 -21.54
N ASN A 527 5.11 3.19 -20.59
CA ASN A 527 6.48 3.65 -20.86
C ASN A 527 7.54 2.93 -20.02
N GLY A 528 7.18 1.83 -19.36
CA GLY A 528 8.16 0.98 -18.69
C GLY A 528 9.13 0.36 -19.69
N THR A 529 10.32 0.00 -19.22
CA THR A 529 11.35 -0.61 -20.05
C THR A 529 12.11 -1.67 -19.28
N ILE A 530 12.55 -2.71 -19.96
CA ILE A 530 13.43 -3.73 -19.41
C ILE A 530 14.70 -3.74 -20.27
N GLN A 531 15.85 -3.58 -19.62
CA GLN A 531 17.16 -3.56 -20.27
C GLN A 531 18.02 -4.69 -19.70
N LEU A 532 18.61 -5.52 -20.57
CA LEU A 532 19.60 -6.51 -20.15
C LEU A 532 20.97 -5.84 -20.06
N ASP A 533 21.50 -5.65 -18.85
CA ASP A 533 22.77 -4.96 -18.63
C ASP A 533 23.96 -5.83 -19.00
N SER A 534 23.97 -7.07 -18.50
CA SER A 534 25.04 -8.03 -18.75
C SER A 534 24.52 -9.46 -18.75
N ILE A 535 25.21 -10.31 -19.50
CA ILE A 535 24.94 -11.75 -19.59
C ILE A 535 26.22 -12.46 -19.21
N GLU A 536 26.17 -13.22 -18.13
CA GLU A 536 27.29 -14.00 -17.61
C GLU A 536 27.11 -15.47 -17.98
N GLY A 537 28.20 -16.12 -18.36
CA GLY A 537 28.22 -17.55 -18.67
C GLY A 537 27.71 -17.94 -20.07
N ALA A 538 27.17 -17.01 -20.87
CA ALA A 538 26.67 -17.27 -22.22
C ALA A 538 27.67 -16.87 -23.32
N TYR A 539 27.53 -17.46 -24.53
CA TYR A 539 28.34 -17.11 -25.70
C TYR A 539 27.53 -16.51 -26.86
N PRO A 540 27.89 -15.32 -27.38
CA PRO A 540 27.14 -14.67 -28.45
C PRO A 540 27.31 -15.39 -29.82
N PRO A 541 26.38 -15.23 -30.78
CA PRO A 541 25.16 -14.41 -30.68
C PRO A 541 24.08 -15.03 -29.79
N TYR A 542 23.22 -14.16 -29.24
CA TYR A 542 22.07 -14.54 -28.41
C TYR A 542 20.78 -14.33 -29.19
N THR A 543 19.80 -15.20 -28.97
CA THR A 543 18.40 -15.00 -29.41
C THR A 543 17.50 -14.83 -28.21
N PHE A 544 16.54 -13.90 -28.30
CA PHE A 544 15.57 -13.61 -27.23
C PHE A 544 14.15 -13.89 -27.71
N LEU A 545 13.29 -14.33 -26.78
CA LEU A 545 11.85 -14.39 -26.96
C LEU A 545 11.17 -13.98 -25.65
N TRP A 546 10.57 -12.80 -25.65
CA TRP A 546 9.83 -12.25 -24.52
C TRP A 546 8.38 -12.74 -24.47
N SER A 547 7.78 -12.69 -23.29
CA SER A 547 6.38 -13.07 -23.03
C SER A 547 5.36 -12.24 -23.83
N ASN A 548 5.73 -11.01 -24.19
CA ASN A 548 4.94 -10.14 -25.07
C ASN A 548 5.18 -10.42 -26.58
N GLY A 549 6.00 -11.42 -26.91
CA GLY A 549 6.36 -11.82 -28.27
C GLY A 549 7.52 -11.03 -28.88
N ASP A 550 8.14 -10.09 -28.15
CA ASP A 550 9.31 -9.37 -28.64
C ASP A 550 10.55 -10.30 -28.72
N THR A 551 11.50 -9.97 -29.59
CA THR A 551 12.74 -10.75 -29.82
C THR A 551 14.01 -9.91 -29.69
N THR A 552 13.88 -8.65 -29.31
CA THR A 552 15.03 -7.77 -29.03
C THR A 552 15.66 -8.08 -27.67
N LYS A 553 16.94 -7.69 -27.51
CA LYS A 553 17.65 -7.77 -26.23
C LYS A 553 16.96 -6.93 -25.14
N ASP A 554 16.57 -5.70 -25.49
CA ASP A 554 15.93 -4.74 -24.60
C ASP A 554 14.51 -4.44 -25.13
N ILE A 555 13.55 -4.28 -24.23
CA ILE A 555 12.13 -4.05 -24.57
C ILE A 555 11.60 -2.77 -23.93
N TYR A 556 10.72 -2.06 -24.64
CA TYR A 556 10.27 -0.71 -24.33
C TYR A 556 8.75 -0.57 -24.45
N ASN A 557 8.21 0.54 -23.96
CA ASN A 557 6.78 0.88 -24.01
C ASN A 557 5.88 -0.16 -23.33
N LEU A 558 6.37 -0.67 -22.21
CA LEU A 558 5.74 -1.74 -21.47
C LEU A 558 4.66 -1.17 -20.58
N LEU A 559 3.59 -1.94 -20.38
CA LEU A 559 2.64 -1.75 -19.29
C LEU A 559 3.27 -2.29 -17.99
N PRO A 560 2.79 -1.83 -16.81
CA PRO A 560 3.14 -2.48 -15.56
C PRO A 560 2.78 -3.96 -15.64
N GLY A 561 3.70 -4.81 -15.23
CA GLY A 561 3.57 -6.26 -15.34
C GLY A 561 4.90 -6.96 -15.29
N ARG A 562 4.85 -8.27 -15.03
CA ARG A 562 6.01 -9.15 -15.16
C ARG A 562 6.17 -9.57 -16.60
N TYR A 563 7.37 -9.44 -17.11
CA TYR A 563 7.79 -9.98 -18.39
C TYR A 563 8.79 -11.09 -18.14
N TYR A 564 8.72 -12.15 -18.92
CA TYR A 564 9.73 -13.19 -18.92
C TYR A 564 10.32 -13.29 -20.32
N PHE A 565 11.55 -13.77 -20.41
CA PHE A 565 12.18 -14.06 -21.68
C PHE A 565 12.86 -15.40 -21.65
N THR A 566 12.87 -16.07 -22.80
CA THR A 566 13.81 -17.14 -23.09
C THR A 566 14.99 -16.54 -23.85
N MET A 567 16.21 -16.77 -23.36
CA MET A 567 17.44 -16.42 -24.07
C MET A 567 18.19 -17.70 -24.41
N THR A 568 18.59 -17.85 -25.67
CA THR A 568 19.39 -18.97 -26.17
C THR A 568 20.71 -18.44 -26.72
N ASP A 569 21.81 -19.08 -26.35
CA ASP A 569 23.14 -18.73 -26.84
C ASP A 569 23.58 -19.60 -28.04
N VAL A 570 24.73 -19.29 -28.64
CA VAL A 570 25.19 -19.98 -29.87
C VAL A 570 25.43 -21.48 -29.69
N ILE A 571 25.74 -21.91 -28.46
CA ILE A 571 25.98 -23.32 -28.14
C ILE A 571 24.70 -24.05 -27.72
N GLY A 572 23.55 -23.36 -27.67
CA GLY A 572 22.23 -23.92 -27.40
C GLY A 572 21.88 -24.02 -25.92
N CYS A 573 22.56 -23.27 -25.05
CA CYS A 573 22.17 -23.13 -23.65
C CYS A 573 21.04 -22.11 -23.57
N GLU A 574 19.94 -22.50 -22.90
CA GLU A 574 18.74 -21.67 -22.73
C GLU A 574 18.55 -21.28 -21.27
N ILE A 575 18.23 -20.02 -21.03
CA ILE A 575 17.61 -19.57 -19.77
C ILE A 575 16.22 -19.06 -20.01
N MET A 576 15.41 -19.20 -18.97
CA MET A 576 14.21 -18.40 -18.79
C MET A 576 14.43 -17.52 -17.57
N ASP A 577 14.31 -16.20 -17.75
CA ASP A 577 14.44 -15.24 -16.66
C ASP A 577 13.28 -14.24 -16.70
N TYR A 578 13.08 -13.54 -15.60
CA TYR A 578 11.91 -12.71 -15.33
C TYR A 578 12.35 -11.32 -14.92
N SER A 579 11.57 -10.32 -15.35
CA SER A 579 11.81 -8.95 -14.98
C SER A 579 10.48 -8.22 -14.80
N ASP A 580 10.43 -7.35 -13.79
CA ASP A 580 9.21 -6.67 -13.39
C ASP A 580 9.23 -5.21 -13.84
N VAL A 581 8.24 -4.81 -14.61
CA VAL A 581 7.92 -3.39 -14.79
C VAL A 581 6.86 -3.05 -13.76
N ILE A 582 7.23 -2.27 -12.74
CA ILE A 582 6.27 -1.74 -11.77
C ILE A 582 5.71 -0.40 -12.27
N SER A 583 4.56 0.04 -11.77
CA SER A 583 4.12 1.42 -11.92
C SER A 583 4.62 2.25 -10.74
N ILE A 584 5.25 3.38 -11.01
CA ILE A 584 5.35 4.44 -10.00
C ILE A 584 3.94 5.04 -9.88
N PRO A 585 3.35 5.08 -8.67
CA PRO A 585 2.07 5.76 -8.46
C PRO A 585 2.16 7.24 -8.86
N GLU A 586 1.00 7.88 -9.05
CA GLU A 586 1.00 9.34 -9.21
C GLU A 586 1.59 9.99 -7.95
N PRO A 587 2.36 11.10 -8.08
CA PRO A 587 2.87 11.82 -6.94
C PRO A 587 1.73 12.27 -6.04
N ILE A 588 2.02 12.37 -4.75
CA ILE A 588 1.09 12.94 -3.79
C ILE A 588 1.79 14.10 -3.11
N ALA A 589 1.31 15.29 -3.41
CA ALA A 589 1.83 16.58 -3.01
C ALA A 589 0.77 17.34 -2.21
N SER A 590 1.20 17.99 -1.15
CA SER A 590 0.35 18.72 -0.23
C SER A 590 1.00 20.05 0.14
N ALA A 591 0.23 21.01 0.64
CA ALA A 591 0.80 22.24 1.16
C ALA A 591 1.04 22.14 2.68
N ILE A 592 2.23 22.52 3.12
CA ILE A 592 2.68 22.58 4.51
C ILE A 592 3.23 23.98 4.83
N ASN A 593 3.71 24.20 6.07
CA ASN A 593 4.35 25.44 6.52
C ASN A 593 3.54 26.71 6.18
N ILE A 594 2.22 26.62 6.35
CA ILE A 594 1.28 27.68 6.00
C ILE A 594 1.38 28.83 7.01
N THR A 595 1.63 30.04 6.53
CA THR A 595 1.57 31.26 7.34
C THR A 595 0.37 32.12 6.96
N SER A 596 -0.31 32.66 7.97
CA SER A 596 -1.48 33.54 7.78
C SER A 596 -1.06 34.83 7.06
N ALA A 597 -1.93 35.32 6.18
CA ALA A 597 -1.74 36.59 5.49
C ALA A 597 -2.01 37.83 6.37
N GLY A 598 -2.24 37.67 7.68
CA GLY A 598 -2.57 38.80 8.54
C GLY A 598 -3.96 39.36 8.20
N CYS A 599 -4.07 40.67 8.00
CA CYS A 599 -5.35 41.33 7.77
C CYS A 599 -5.85 41.20 6.33
N PRO A 600 -7.13 41.48 6.02
CA PRO A 600 -7.69 41.21 4.69
C PRO A 600 -7.00 41.95 3.52
N SER A 601 -6.29 43.05 3.80
CA SER A 601 -5.50 43.80 2.81
C SER A 601 -4.05 43.36 2.72
N ASP A 602 -3.60 42.50 3.63
CA ASP A 602 -2.24 42.05 3.72
C ASP A 602 -2.05 40.80 2.85
N CYS A 603 -0.90 40.73 2.18
CA CYS A 603 -0.51 39.62 1.33
C CYS A 603 0.90 39.19 1.73
N ASN A 604 1.07 38.83 3.01
CA ASN A 604 2.34 38.39 3.58
C ASN A 604 2.32 36.91 3.99
N GLY A 605 1.28 36.16 3.62
CA GLY A 605 1.19 34.74 3.87
C GLY A 605 2.11 33.92 2.97
N SER A 606 2.31 32.66 3.32
CA SER A 606 3.15 31.71 2.58
C SER A 606 2.62 30.30 2.71
N ALA A 607 3.01 29.43 1.78
CA ALA A 607 2.84 27.98 1.87
C ALA A 607 3.97 27.28 1.11
N GLU A 608 4.29 26.06 1.51
CA GLU A 608 5.31 25.23 0.86
C GLU A 608 4.69 23.92 0.36
N ILE A 609 5.03 23.48 -0.85
CA ILE A 609 4.61 22.18 -1.38
C ILE A 609 5.53 21.09 -0.83
N PHE A 610 4.95 20.12 -0.16
CA PHE A 610 5.58 18.89 0.31
C PHE A 610 5.13 17.71 -0.52
N VAL A 611 6.08 16.94 -1.05
CA VAL A 611 5.83 15.75 -1.85
C VAL A 611 6.16 14.51 -1.03
N LEU A 612 5.17 13.62 -0.84
CA LEU A 612 5.38 12.38 -0.11
C LEU A 612 6.26 11.42 -0.92
N ASN A 613 7.20 10.76 -0.24
CA ASN A 613 8.15 9.82 -0.86
C ASN A 613 8.85 10.44 -2.08
N GLU A 614 9.30 11.69 -1.95
CA GLU A 614 9.97 12.45 -3.00
C GLU A 614 11.11 11.67 -3.68
N SER A 615 11.77 10.77 -2.94
CA SER A 615 12.80 9.84 -3.43
C SER A 615 12.33 8.88 -4.53
N ASN A 616 11.03 8.65 -4.66
CA ASN A 616 10.43 7.79 -5.69
C ASN A 616 10.23 8.54 -7.03
N TYR A 617 10.43 9.87 -7.04
CA TYR A 617 10.28 10.72 -8.23
C TYR A 617 11.64 11.29 -8.65
N GLN A 618 11.75 11.70 -9.92
CA GLN A 618 13.05 12.07 -10.49
C GLN A 618 13.16 13.58 -10.73
N THR A 619 14.32 14.12 -10.38
CA THR A 619 14.67 15.54 -10.54
C THR A 619 15.09 15.88 -11.98
N PRO A 620 14.94 17.14 -12.43
CA PRO A 620 14.45 18.31 -11.69
C PRO A 620 12.93 18.30 -11.47
N PHE A 621 12.51 18.81 -10.32
CA PHE A 621 11.11 19.09 -10.02
C PHE A 621 10.72 20.50 -10.48
N SER A 622 9.45 20.69 -10.78
CA SER A 622 8.86 21.98 -11.09
C SER A 622 7.57 22.18 -10.31
N TYR A 623 7.33 23.42 -9.91
CA TYR A 623 6.16 23.82 -9.15
C TYR A 623 5.45 24.94 -9.91
N LEU A 624 4.14 25.03 -9.75
CA LEU A 624 3.34 26.12 -10.29
C LEU A 624 2.22 26.44 -9.32
N TRP A 625 2.21 27.67 -8.82
CA TRP A 625 1.15 28.19 -7.98
C TRP A 625 0.12 28.96 -8.81
N SER A 626 -1.14 28.91 -8.41
CA SER A 626 -2.22 29.67 -9.05
C SER A 626 -2.32 31.11 -8.54
N ASP A 627 -1.27 31.63 -7.90
CA ASP A 627 -1.22 33.01 -7.44
C ASP A 627 -1.03 33.97 -8.62
N PRO A 628 -1.29 35.28 -8.46
CA PRO A 628 -1.20 36.24 -9.57
C PRO A 628 0.18 36.31 -10.25
N PHE A 629 1.25 35.88 -9.58
CA PHE A 629 2.61 35.87 -10.12
C PHE A 629 3.03 34.52 -10.69
N ALA A 630 2.20 33.48 -10.57
CA ALA A 630 2.49 32.12 -11.00
C ALA A 630 3.87 31.65 -10.51
N GLN A 631 4.08 31.73 -9.19
CA GLN A 631 5.36 31.35 -8.57
C GLN A 631 5.72 29.90 -8.91
N SER A 632 7.02 29.63 -9.06
CA SER A 632 7.53 28.34 -9.54
C SER A 632 8.46 27.61 -8.57
N ASP A 633 8.67 28.17 -7.39
CA ASP A 633 9.43 27.54 -6.30
C ASP A 633 8.51 26.67 -5.44
N SER A 634 9.10 25.72 -4.70
CA SER A 634 8.35 24.89 -3.76
C SER A 634 7.67 25.72 -2.67
N MET A 635 8.26 26.86 -2.29
CA MET A 635 7.69 27.84 -1.36
C MET A 635 7.10 29.02 -2.12
N ALA A 636 5.79 29.25 -1.99
CA ALA A 636 5.15 30.49 -2.40
C ALA A 636 5.05 31.46 -1.22
N ILE A 637 5.41 32.71 -1.46
CA ILE A 637 5.35 33.80 -0.48
C ILE A 637 4.50 34.95 -1.01
N GLY A 638 4.13 35.87 -0.12
CA GLY A 638 3.37 37.06 -0.51
C GLY A 638 1.92 36.75 -0.87
N LEU A 639 1.37 35.65 -0.34
CA LEU A 639 0.01 35.22 -0.61
C LEU A 639 -0.97 36.01 0.25
N CYS A 640 -2.03 36.54 -0.38
CA CYS A 640 -3.17 37.13 0.32
C CYS A 640 -4.08 36.02 0.90
N THR A 641 -4.97 36.35 1.83
CA THR A 641 -5.97 35.39 2.30
C THR A 641 -6.83 34.86 1.13
N GLY A 642 -7.02 33.55 1.08
CA GLY A 642 -7.75 32.90 -0.01
C GLY A 642 -7.25 31.49 -0.30
N THR A 643 -7.89 30.83 -1.26
CA THR A 643 -7.54 29.48 -1.69
C THR A 643 -6.72 29.53 -2.98
N TYR A 644 -5.58 28.85 -2.98
CA TYR A 644 -4.68 28.71 -4.12
C TYR A 644 -4.60 27.24 -4.53
N PHE A 645 -4.51 27.01 -5.84
CA PHE A 645 -4.16 25.73 -6.40
C PHE A 645 -2.65 25.70 -6.61
N PHE A 646 -2.06 24.53 -6.52
CA PHE A 646 -0.70 24.31 -6.95
C PHE A 646 -0.60 23.07 -7.82
N THR A 647 0.46 23.00 -8.61
CA THR A 647 0.85 21.84 -9.39
C THR A 647 2.30 21.51 -9.09
N PHE A 648 2.55 20.26 -8.72
CA PHE A 648 3.88 19.69 -8.69
C PHE A 648 4.07 18.86 -9.97
N THR A 649 5.27 18.89 -10.55
CA THR A 649 5.60 18.08 -11.72
C THR A 649 7.04 17.61 -11.66
N ASP A 650 7.25 16.30 -11.78
CA ASP A 650 8.60 15.72 -11.84
C ASP A 650 9.21 15.74 -13.26
N TYR A 651 10.46 15.28 -13.40
CA TYR A 651 11.16 15.25 -14.69
C TYR A 651 10.44 14.40 -15.77
N PHE A 652 9.60 13.45 -15.36
CA PHE A 652 8.84 12.59 -16.27
C PHE A 652 7.41 13.05 -16.52
N ASN A 653 7.08 14.26 -16.08
CA ASN A 653 5.74 14.84 -16.14
C ASN A 653 4.71 14.07 -15.31
N CYS A 654 5.14 13.39 -14.25
CA CYS A 654 4.21 12.95 -13.22
C CYS A 654 3.76 14.17 -12.44
N MET A 655 2.45 14.41 -12.46
CA MET A 655 1.86 15.61 -11.91
C MET A 655 1.00 15.25 -10.72
N ASP A 656 1.02 16.13 -9.72
CA ASP A 656 -0.04 16.21 -8.74
C ASP A 656 -0.52 17.64 -8.62
N THR A 657 -1.79 17.80 -8.28
CA THR A 657 -2.38 19.11 -8.02
C THR A 657 -3.06 19.10 -6.67
N GLY A 658 -2.78 20.12 -5.86
CA GLY A 658 -3.45 20.31 -4.59
C GLY A 658 -4.01 21.71 -4.45
N THR A 659 -4.66 21.94 -3.32
CA THR A 659 -5.16 23.25 -2.92
C THR A 659 -4.68 23.59 -1.53
N VAL A 660 -4.41 24.86 -1.29
CA VAL A 660 -4.13 25.39 0.04
C VAL A 660 -5.03 26.59 0.31
N THR A 661 -5.50 26.75 1.54
CA THR A 661 -6.18 27.98 1.97
C THR A 661 -5.25 28.75 2.91
N ILE A 662 -4.90 29.97 2.50
CA ILE A 662 -4.13 30.91 3.32
C ILE A 662 -5.11 31.61 4.27
N PRO A 663 -5.01 31.37 5.60
CA PRO A 663 -5.88 32.01 6.55
C PRO A 663 -5.58 33.51 6.65
N GLY A 664 -6.57 34.26 7.14
CA GLY A 664 -6.44 35.69 7.41
C GLY A 664 -7.29 36.07 8.62
N GLU A 665 -6.88 37.13 9.30
CA GLU A 665 -7.68 37.82 10.32
C GLU A 665 -8.80 38.62 9.66
N VAL A 666 -9.89 38.84 10.41
CA VAL A 666 -11.08 39.53 9.91
C VAL A 666 -11.16 40.91 10.57
N ASN A 667 -11.62 41.91 9.81
CA ASN A 667 -11.92 43.22 10.38
C ASN A 667 -12.96 43.11 11.51
N PRO A 668 -12.85 43.94 12.56
CA PRO A 668 -13.83 43.96 13.63
C PRO A 668 -15.16 44.50 13.09
N THR A 669 -16.27 44.07 13.70
CA THR A 669 -17.56 44.75 13.55
C THR A 669 -17.92 45.43 14.85
N ALA A 670 -18.50 46.64 14.82
CA ALA A 670 -18.98 47.31 16.01
C ALA A 670 -20.49 47.16 16.11
N ASP A 671 -20.99 46.67 17.24
CA ASP A 671 -22.40 46.74 17.61
C ASP A 671 -22.56 46.78 19.13
N PHE A 672 -23.67 47.31 19.60
CA PHE A 672 -24.03 47.31 21.02
C PHE A 672 -25.53 47.48 21.26
N SER A 673 -25.99 47.02 22.42
CA SER A 673 -27.32 47.34 22.95
C SER A 673 -27.21 48.08 24.27
N PHE A 674 -28.31 48.66 24.74
CA PHE A 674 -28.32 49.41 25.99
C PHE A 674 -29.66 49.27 26.72
N SER A 675 -29.63 49.41 28.03
CA SER A 675 -30.82 49.49 28.88
C SER A 675 -30.75 50.73 29.77
N ILE A 676 -31.83 51.50 29.80
CA ILE A 676 -31.89 52.78 30.51
C ILE A 676 -32.71 52.62 31.78
N ASN A 677 -32.12 52.95 32.93
CA ASN A 677 -32.81 53.07 34.20
C ASN A 677 -32.63 54.50 34.72
N GLN A 678 -33.61 55.37 34.44
CA GLN A 678 -33.54 56.81 34.68
C GLN A 678 -32.31 57.43 34.02
N ASN A 679 -31.32 57.86 34.81
CA ASN A 679 -30.07 58.43 34.33
C ASN A 679 -28.89 57.44 34.34
N ASN A 680 -29.10 56.20 34.74
CA ASN A 680 -28.09 55.15 34.73
C ASN A 680 -28.32 54.20 33.53
N VAL A 681 -27.34 54.07 32.65
CA VAL A 681 -27.45 53.28 31.41
C VAL A 681 -26.40 52.18 31.41
N SER A 682 -26.85 50.95 31.27
CA SER A 682 -25.97 49.79 31.06
C SER A 682 -25.85 49.50 29.57
N PHE A 683 -24.62 49.42 29.08
CA PHE A 683 -24.30 49.07 27.70
C PHE A 683 -23.80 47.63 27.61
N LEU A 684 -24.27 46.91 26.59
CA LEU A 684 -23.82 45.55 26.27
C LEU A 684 -23.19 45.57 24.87
N ASN A 685 -21.90 45.26 24.81
CA ASN A 685 -21.15 45.14 23.58
C ASN A 685 -21.57 43.88 22.81
N ALA A 686 -21.82 44.05 21.51
CA ALA A 686 -22.16 42.99 20.56
C ALA A 686 -21.21 42.99 19.34
N SER A 687 -20.07 43.65 19.47
CA SER A 687 -19.01 43.70 18.46
C SER A 687 -18.40 42.31 18.26
N THR A 688 -18.05 41.97 17.02
CA THR A 688 -17.35 40.71 16.70
C THR A 688 -15.94 40.99 16.21
N ASN A 689 -15.03 40.03 16.40
CA ASN A 689 -13.62 40.11 15.98
C ASN A 689 -12.84 41.33 16.52
N ALA A 690 -13.29 41.97 17.61
CA ALA A 690 -12.60 43.09 18.25
C ALA A 690 -11.90 42.64 19.54
N SER A 691 -10.71 43.19 19.80
CA SER A 691 -9.96 43.02 21.05
C SER A 691 -10.06 44.22 21.98
N ASP A 692 -10.33 45.40 21.41
CA ASP A 692 -10.27 46.70 22.11
C ASP A 692 -11.53 47.52 21.87
N TYR A 693 -11.93 48.28 22.90
CA TYR A 693 -13.18 49.04 22.92
C TYR A 693 -12.99 50.44 23.51
N VAL A 694 -13.57 51.44 22.87
CA VAL A 694 -13.65 52.81 23.38
C VAL A 694 -15.07 53.33 23.20
N TRP A 695 -15.69 53.69 24.31
CA TRP A 695 -17.01 54.30 24.38
C TRP A 695 -16.89 55.80 24.56
N ASP A 696 -17.67 56.57 23.80
CA ASP A 696 -17.98 57.97 24.05
C ASP A 696 -19.48 58.06 24.30
N PHE A 697 -19.88 58.52 25.48
CA PHE A 697 -21.28 58.55 25.89
C PHE A 697 -22.03 59.80 25.36
N GLY A 698 -21.34 60.72 24.68
CA GLY A 698 -21.94 61.91 24.09
C GLY A 698 -22.18 63.05 25.07
N ASP A 699 -21.77 62.90 26.34
CA ASP A 699 -21.81 63.92 27.40
C ASP A 699 -20.41 64.39 27.84
N GLY A 700 -19.38 63.94 27.14
CA GLY A 700 -17.97 64.21 27.44
C GLY A 700 -17.28 63.13 28.28
N ALA A 701 -18.01 62.11 28.75
CA ALA A 701 -17.43 60.95 29.42
C ALA A 701 -17.16 59.79 28.45
N SER A 702 -16.18 58.94 28.81
CA SER A 702 -15.76 57.79 28.02
C SER A 702 -15.45 56.57 28.88
N SER A 703 -15.43 55.37 28.26
CA SER A 703 -15.00 54.12 28.93
C SER A 703 -14.26 53.20 27.96
N THR A 704 -13.43 52.30 28.49
CA THR A 704 -12.79 51.21 27.74
C THR A 704 -13.24 49.82 28.22
N GLU A 705 -14.22 49.76 29.12
CA GLU A 705 -14.78 48.49 29.58
C GLU A 705 -15.56 47.80 28.45
N ILE A 706 -15.61 46.47 28.47
CA ILE A 706 -16.37 45.70 27.48
C ILE A 706 -17.86 46.06 27.58
N ASN A 707 -18.44 46.07 28.78
CA ASN A 707 -19.85 46.36 29.03
C ASN A 707 -20.00 47.45 30.10
N PRO A 708 -19.83 48.73 29.75
CA PRO A 708 -19.78 49.80 30.74
C PRO A 708 -21.17 50.14 31.30
N LEU A 709 -21.15 50.63 32.53
CA LEU A 709 -22.29 51.32 33.16
C LEU A 709 -21.98 52.82 33.21
N HIS A 710 -22.88 53.66 32.70
CA HIS A 710 -22.67 55.11 32.68
C HIS A 710 -23.84 55.89 33.29
N LEU A 711 -23.52 56.92 34.08
CA LEU A 711 -24.48 57.78 34.77
C LEU A 711 -24.50 59.17 34.13
N TYR A 712 -25.63 59.55 33.52
CA TYR A 712 -25.80 60.85 32.90
C TYR A 712 -26.18 61.93 33.91
N GLY A 713 -25.44 63.04 33.88
CA GLY A 713 -25.63 64.18 34.77
C GLY A 713 -26.73 65.15 34.33
N SER A 714 -27.30 65.01 33.14
CA SER A 714 -28.41 65.83 32.65
C SER A 714 -29.43 65.02 31.84
N ALA A 715 -30.68 65.48 31.80
CA ALA A 715 -31.68 64.95 30.88
C ALA A 715 -31.41 65.52 29.48
N GLY A 716 -31.55 64.70 28.44
CA GLY A 716 -31.19 65.10 27.09
C GLY A 716 -31.10 63.91 26.12
N ASN A 717 -30.83 64.24 24.86
CA ASN A 717 -30.51 63.24 23.84
C ASN A 717 -28.99 63.17 23.69
N TYR A 718 -28.45 61.97 23.79
CA TYR A 718 -27.03 61.69 23.69
C TYR A 718 -26.76 60.73 22.52
N THR A 719 -25.71 61.00 21.76
CA THR A 719 -25.22 60.09 20.73
C THR A 719 -24.08 59.28 21.32
N VAL A 720 -24.34 58.01 21.64
CA VAL A 720 -23.32 57.10 22.17
C VAL A 720 -22.58 56.48 21.00
N LEU A 721 -21.25 56.55 21.04
CA LEU A 721 -20.35 56.02 20.03
C LEU A 721 -19.50 54.90 20.64
N LEU A 722 -19.62 53.68 20.10
CA LEU A 722 -18.68 52.59 20.34
C LEU A 722 -17.67 52.57 19.21
N THR A 723 -16.39 52.63 19.56
CA THR A 723 -15.26 52.32 18.68
C THR A 723 -14.73 50.94 19.07
N ALA A 724 -14.76 49.98 18.16
CA ALA A 724 -14.23 48.64 18.35
C ALA A 724 -13.03 48.42 17.40
N SER A 725 -11.94 47.85 17.90
CA SER A 725 -10.71 47.64 17.12
C SER A 725 -10.04 46.30 17.39
N ASN A 726 -9.22 45.87 16.43
CA ASN A 726 -8.26 44.78 16.54
C ASN A 726 -6.99 45.14 15.73
N GLY A 727 -6.06 44.19 15.57
CA GLY A 727 -4.84 44.39 14.77
C GLY A 727 -5.08 44.78 13.31
N CYS A 728 -6.27 44.55 12.77
CA CYS A 728 -6.64 44.81 11.37
C CYS A 728 -7.39 46.09 11.10
N GLY A 729 -7.97 46.70 12.13
CA GLY A 729 -8.60 47.99 11.94
C GLY A 729 -9.50 48.43 13.07
N THR A 730 -10.14 49.56 12.83
CA THR A 730 -11.00 50.24 13.79
C THR A 730 -12.31 50.59 13.12
N VAL A 731 -13.42 50.13 13.71
CA VAL A 731 -14.78 50.43 13.26
C VAL A 731 -15.56 51.15 14.34
N LYS A 732 -16.58 51.89 13.94
CA LYS A 732 -17.38 52.74 14.82
C LYS A 732 -18.86 52.50 14.61
N MET A 733 -19.63 52.46 15.69
CA MET A 733 -21.09 52.46 15.67
C MET A 733 -21.64 53.51 16.63
N SER A 734 -22.61 54.29 16.17
CA SER A 734 -23.33 55.26 17.01
C SER A 734 -24.81 54.89 17.17
N LYS A 735 -25.34 55.01 18.39
CA LYS A 735 -26.79 54.95 18.65
C LYS A 735 -27.21 56.15 19.51
N ASN A 736 -28.37 56.72 19.19
CA ASN A 736 -28.94 57.81 19.98
C ASN A 736 -29.76 57.26 21.13
N ILE A 737 -29.59 57.84 22.31
CA ILE A 737 -30.35 57.52 23.52
C ILE A 737 -30.97 58.79 24.10
N SER A 738 -32.11 58.67 24.78
CA SER A 738 -32.79 59.78 25.46
C SER A 738 -32.85 59.52 26.96
N ILE A 739 -32.26 60.42 27.74
CA ILE A 739 -32.25 60.38 29.21
C ILE A 739 -33.28 61.36 29.76
N PHE A 740 -34.09 60.89 30.68
CA PHE A 740 -35.10 61.70 31.36
C PHE A 740 -34.89 61.60 32.87
N PHE A 741 -34.89 62.75 33.57
CA PHE A 741 -35.00 62.77 35.02
C PHE A 741 -36.47 62.80 35.40
N THR A 742 -36.99 61.68 35.88
CA THR A 742 -38.28 61.68 36.55
C THR A 742 -38.06 62.17 37.97
N GLY A 743 -38.64 63.33 38.32
CA GLY A 743 -38.79 63.73 39.71
C GLY A 743 -39.45 62.60 40.50
N MET A 744 -38.80 62.16 41.57
CA MET A 744 -39.25 61.05 42.38
C MET A 744 -40.64 61.30 42.97
N THR A 745 -41.58 60.42 42.66
CA THR A 745 -42.56 59.93 43.64
C THR A 745 -42.64 58.43 43.46
N GLU A 746 -42.26 57.72 44.53
CA GLU A 746 -42.31 56.27 44.76
C GLU A 746 -42.82 55.40 43.61
N GLU A 747 -41.90 54.60 43.04
CA GLU A 747 -42.24 53.40 42.27
C GLU A 747 -42.85 52.38 43.26
N VAL A 748 -44.13 52.51 43.58
CA VAL A 748 -44.91 51.35 44.00
C VAL A 748 -44.88 50.43 42.79
N ARG A 749 -44.10 49.36 42.84
CA ARG A 749 -44.27 48.22 41.94
C ARG A 749 -45.51 47.49 42.45
N PRO A 750 -46.69 47.63 41.83
CA PRO A 750 -47.85 46.89 42.28
C PRO A 750 -47.57 45.40 42.08
N GLU A 751 -47.36 44.66 43.17
CA GLU A 751 -47.22 43.21 43.10
C GLU A 751 -48.57 42.61 42.68
N ILE A 752 -48.55 41.83 41.60
CA ILE A 752 -49.69 41.03 41.15
C ILE A 752 -49.66 39.71 41.90
N TYR A 753 -50.66 39.48 42.74
CA TYR A 753 -50.88 38.21 43.41
C TYR A 753 -51.89 37.37 42.64
N PHE A 754 -51.55 36.10 42.44
CA PHE A 754 -52.47 35.09 41.95
C PHE A 754 -52.91 34.22 43.11
N SER A 755 -54.22 33.99 43.23
CA SER A 755 -54.80 33.08 44.23
C SER A 755 -55.74 32.11 43.56
N ILE A 756 -55.84 30.88 44.08
CA ILE A 756 -56.78 29.88 43.59
C ILE A 756 -58.00 29.89 44.50
N HIS A 757 -59.19 30.14 43.94
CA HIS A 757 -60.46 30.08 44.67
C HIS A 757 -61.46 29.22 43.88
N ASN A 758 -62.04 28.20 44.52
CA ASN A 758 -62.98 27.24 43.92
C ASN A 758 -62.54 26.68 42.56
N GLY A 759 -61.24 26.40 42.39
CA GLY A 759 -60.73 25.87 41.14
C GLY A 759 -60.73 26.87 39.98
N SER A 760 -60.65 28.17 40.25
CA SER A 760 -60.34 29.20 39.26
C SER A 760 -59.17 30.04 39.75
N MET A 761 -58.25 30.42 38.86
CA MET A 761 -57.16 31.32 39.21
C MET A 761 -57.65 32.76 39.11
N GLN A 762 -57.56 33.46 40.24
CA GLN A 762 -57.94 34.85 40.40
C GLN A 762 -56.69 35.72 40.44
N MET A 763 -56.75 36.84 39.73
CA MET A 763 -55.72 37.86 39.77
C MET A 763 -56.19 39.02 40.63
N ASN A 764 -55.42 39.34 41.66
CA ASN A 764 -55.66 40.48 42.53
C ASN A 764 -54.78 41.65 42.10
N LEU A 765 -55.41 42.80 41.84
CA LEU A 765 -54.72 44.03 41.45
C LEU A 765 -54.97 45.12 42.48
N PRO A 766 -54.01 46.03 42.71
CA PRO A 766 -54.26 47.24 43.46
C PRO A 766 -55.38 48.07 42.81
N LYS A 767 -56.30 48.59 43.63
CA LYS A 767 -57.45 49.41 43.16
C LYS A 767 -57.01 50.62 42.34
N GLU A 768 -55.82 51.14 42.61
CA GLU A 768 -55.22 52.26 41.87
C GLU A 768 -55.00 51.93 40.40
N LEU A 769 -54.61 50.70 40.03
CA LEU A 769 -54.46 50.31 38.63
C LEU A 769 -55.79 50.29 37.88
N ILE A 770 -56.87 49.85 38.54
CA ILE A 770 -58.22 49.84 37.97
C ILE A 770 -58.71 51.27 37.73
N ASN A 771 -58.50 52.16 38.70
CA ASN A 771 -58.89 53.57 38.59
C ASN A 771 -58.17 54.30 37.43
N HIS A 772 -56.99 53.82 37.02
CA HIS A 772 -56.22 54.35 35.90
C HIS A 772 -56.45 53.60 34.57
N GLY A 773 -57.53 52.80 34.49
CA GLY A 773 -57.92 52.12 33.27
C GLY A 773 -56.96 51.01 32.87
N ALA A 774 -56.67 50.08 33.78
CA ALA A 774 -55.87 48.89 33.50
C ALA A 774 -56.44 48.06 32.35
N LEU A 775 -55.59 47.75 31.37
CA LEU A 775 -55.83 46.90 30.22
C LEU A 775 -54.98 45.63 30.38
N LEU A 776 -55.62 44.48 30.47
CA LEU A 776 -54.98 43.17 30.52
C LEU A 776 -54.76 42.65 29.12
N SER A 777 -53.53 42.27 28.78
CA SER A 777 -53.16 41.56 27.55
C SER A 777 -52.48 40.24 27.88
N VAL A 778 -52.74 39.20 27.08
CA VAL A 778 -52.06 37.90 27.17
C VAL A 778 -51.41 37.61 25.83
N TYR A 779 -50.19 37.09 25.86
CA TYR A 779 -49.40 36.72 24.70
C TYR A 779 -48.89 35.27 24.82
N ASP A 780 -48.75 34.60 23.70
CA ASP A 780 -47.97 33.36 23.63
C ASP A 780 -46.45 33.63 23.66
N LEU A 781 -45.63 32.58 23.75
CA LEU A 781 -44.16 32.71 23.79
C LEU A 781 -43.54 33.20 22.47
N ALA A 782 -44.28 33.19 21.36
CA ALA A 782 -43.86 33.79 20.11
C ALA A 782 -44.17 35.30 20.05
N GLY A 783 -44.75 35.87 21.12
CA GLY A 783 -45.10 37.28 21.23
C GLY A 783 -46.43 37.64 20.57
N LYS A 784 -47.23 36.67 20.12
CA LYS A 784 -48.54 36.94 19.54
C LYS A 784 -49.57 37.18 20.64
N LYS A 785 -50.29 38.31 20.55
CA LYS A 785 -51.39 38.64 21.47
C LYS A 785 -52.56 37.68 21.24
N ILE A 786 -52.92 36.95 22.28
CA ILE A 786 -54.00 35.96 22.26
C ILE A 786 -55.28 36.48 22.90
N TYR A 787 -55.19 37.46 23.80
CA TYR A 787 -56.33 38.01 24.51
C TYR A 787 -56.07 39.43 25.00
N GLU A 788 -57.11 40.26 25.07
CA GLU A 788 -57.05 41.61 25.64
C GLU A 788 -58.41 42.02 26.23
N THR A 789 -58.41 42.65 27.40
CA THR A 789 -59.64 43.18 28.02
C THR A 789 -59.38 44.32 29.00
N GLN A 790 -60.35 45.25 29.10
CA GLN A 790 -60.32 46.35 30.05
C GLN A 790 -60.79 45.87 31.43
N LEU A 791 -59.98 46.13 32.47
CA LEU A 791 -60.29 45.73 33.84
C LEU A 791 -61.03 46.85 34.58
N ASN A 792 -62.20 46.50 35.13
CA ASN A 792 -63.08 47.44 35.84
C ASN A 792 -63.28 47.06 37.32
N THR A 793 -62.82 45.88 37.77
CA THR A 793 -62.98 45.35 39.14
C THR A 793 -61.79 44.46 39.53
N THR A 794 -61.59 44.20 40.82
CA THR A 794 -60.63 43.20 41.37
C THR A 794 -61.30 42.47 42.55
N PRO A 795 -61.09 41.16 42.76
CA PRO A 795 -60.33 40.21 41.93
C PRO A 795 -60.92 40.01 40.53
N VAL A 796 -60.09 39.55 39.59
CA VAL A 796 -60.49 39.19 38.22
C VAL A 796 -60.29 37.69 38.03
N ASP A 797 -61.35 36.99 37.60
CA ASP A 797 -61.25 35.60 37.15
C ASP A 797 -60.64 35.56 35.77
N VAL A 798 -59.31 35.43 35.71
CA VAL A 798 -58.55 35.41 34.45
C VAL A 798 -58.79 34.07 33.71
N PHE A 799 -59.23 33.03 34.43
CA PHE A 799 -59.42 31.68 33.92
C PHE A 799 -60.76 31.07 34.37
N SER A 800 -61.87 31.74 34.07
CA SER A 800 -63.19 31.10 34.08
C SER A 800 -63.39 30.28 32.80
N ASP A 801 -64.38 29.38 32.77
CA ASP A 801 -64.79 28.57 31.60
C ASP A 801 -65.04 29.36 30.30
N LYS A 802 -65.00 30.69 30.40
CA LYS A 802 -65.18 31.66 29.32
C LYS A 802 -63.94 31.85 28.42
N TYR A 803 -62.72 31.44 28.83
CA TYR A 803 -61.46 31.87 28.16
C TYR A 803 -60.50 30.76 27.66
N ASN A 804 -60.74 29.47 27.95
CA ASN A 804 -60.11 28.27 27.34
C ASN A 804 -58.66 28.41 26.80
N LEU A 805 -57.70 28.83 27.64
CA LEU A 805 -56.28 28.80 27.28
C LEU A 805 -55.73 27.37 27.35
N ALA A 806 -55.05 26.92 26.30
CA ALA A 806 -54.43 25.60 26.25
C ALA A 806 -53.25 25.48 27.23
N GLN A 807 -52.84 24.25 27.55
CA GLN A 807 -51.62 24.02 28.34
C GLN A 807 -50.42 24.69 27.66
N GLY A 808 -49.64 25.44 28.43
CA GLY A 808 -48.54 26.20 27.87
C GLY A 808 -48.04 27.31 28.77
N THR A 809 -47.01 27.99 28.28
CA THR A 809 -46.44 29.16 28.95
C THR A 809 -46.90 30.42 28.22
N TYR A 810 -47.30 31.43 28.99
CA TYR A 810 -47.84 32.68 28.47
C TYR A 810 -47.20 33.87 29.17
N LEU A 811 -47.20 35.02 28.49
CA LEU A 811 -46.86 36.31 29.06
C LEU A 811 -48.14 37.10 29.30
N VAL A 812 -48.33 37.59 30.52
CA VAL A 812 -49.43 38.46 30.87
C VAL A 812 -48.89 39.86 31.10
N GLU A 813 -49.48 40.83 30.43
CA GLU A 813 -49.12 42.25 30.51
C GLU A 813 -50.33 43.06 30.99
N ILE A 814 -50.10 43.98 31.93
CA ILE A 814 -51.12 44.94 32.35
C ILE A 814 -50.61 46.34 32.09
N ASN A 815 -51.33 47.07 31.23
CA ASN A 815 -51.01 48.44 30.85
C ASN A 815 -52.03 49.41 31.43
N THR A 816 -51.57 50.53 31.97
CA THR A 816 -52.46 51.66 32.33
C THR A 816 -52.28 52.83 31.36
N LYS A 817 -53.24 53.75 31.31
CA LYS A 817 -53.17 54.95 30.44
C LYS A 817 -51.93 55.82 30.71
N ASN A 818 -51.31 55.68 31.88
CA ASN A 818 -50.13 56.44 32.31
C ASN A 818 -48.81 55.62 32.22
N LYS A 819 -48.77 54.58 31.37
CA LYS A 819 -47.56 53.77 31.01
C LYS A 819 -46.88 52.99 32.15
N VAL A 820 -47.62 52.58 33.19
CA VAL A 820 -47.14 51.49 34.06
C VAL A 820 -47.49 50.16 33.40
N SER A 821 -46.47 49.42 32.96
CA SER A 821 -46.60 48.07 32.39
C SER A 821 -46.02 47.05 33.37
N VAL A 822 -46.85 46.14 33.87
CA VAL A 822 -46.36 44.96 34.62
C VAL A 822 -46.47 43.74 33.73
N VAL A 823 -45.33 43.06 33.51
CA VAL A 823 -45.27 41.82 32.73
C VAL A 823 -44.92 40.66 33.65
N LYS A 824 -45.68 39.57 33.57
CA LYS A 824 -45.44 38.36 34.35
C LYS A 824 -45.59 37.12 33.48
N LYS A 825 -44.61 36.21 33.59
CA LYS A 825 -44.65 34.89 32.96
C LYS A 825 -45.52 33.96 33.80
N ILE A 826 -46.42 33.24 33.16
CA ILE A 826 -47.27 32.24 33.80
C ILE A 826 -47.19 30.91 33.04
N VAL A 827 -47.44 29.81 33.76
CA VAL A 827 -47.47 28.45 33.20
C VAL A 827 -48.82 27.83 33.55
N VAL A 828 -49.56 27.39 32.52
CA VAL A 828 -50.82 26.66 32.66
C VAL A 828 -50.52 25.17 32.54
N LEU A 829 -50.84 24.41 33.59
CA LEU A 829 -50.61 22.96 33.70
C LEU A 829 -51.94 22.20 33.81
N ASP A 830 -51.96 20.94 33.38
CA ASP A 830 -53.12 20.04 33.53
C ASP A 830 -53.35 19.69 35.01
N ARG A 831 -54.59 19.78 35.46
CA ARG A 831 -54.99 19.46 36.84
C ARG A 831 -54.78 18.01 37.22
N ASN A 832 -54.70 17.10 36.26
CA ASN A 832 -54.54 15.67 36.52
C ASN A 832 -53.07 15.21 36.62
N LYS A 833 -52.10 16.14 36.58
CA LYS A 833 -50.66 15.83 36.60
C LYS A 833 -49.84 16.67 37.59
N LEU A 834 -50.48 17.21 38.62
CA LEU A 834 -49.82 17.91 39.74
C LEU A 834 -49.74 17.03 40.98
#